data_AF-A0A536IK97-F1
#
_entry.id   AF-A0A536IK97-F1
#
_cell.length_a   1.000
_cell.length_b   1.000
_cell.length_c   1.000
_cell.angle_alpha   90.00
_cell.angle_beta   90.00
_cell.angle_gamma   90.00
#
_symmetry.space_group_name_H-M   'P 1'
#
loop_
_entity.id
_entity.type
_entity.pdbx_description
1 polymer ?
#
loop_
_entity_poly.entity_id
_entity_poly.type
_entity_poly.pdbx_seq_one_letter_code
_entity_poly.pdbx_strand_id
1 'polypeptide(L)'
;MRLHLLDWDGDSRPDALFLHGGGLTAHTWDVVCDELRDRVRPLALDLRGHGDSEWSPDGHYPLGAHVADLESAMADLALKDFVLVGMSLGGLVALAYAGRHPRTFAALILVESGPEMRRSERLRDFMAADAEADSFDEFVDRAAAFNPLRDREHLRRSLRYALRRTPPGVSRAGAARAPACSRRSSAAGRRSAARTDSPRARVRASGRRRAPGGSRGRPSDREARACRGDHRGLLGPLASSRCWSLPKWPPRYAVARQGWEAIVFSDRVEQNDLPKQHPEYLDLLRRVLAIQADCEIGGPHIYVDHWTLRAPTVDDQWRVARIAAEEIDHCRKMLRLLGLIGSDRSDILTRPRSKREVEAFKEDMPTWADFAAFGMLIDKVGEYQLDEMISSSYQPIEDYLPQILREEKGHISYGQQQLEKLVRSGDEGRTQSQAAIDKWYVVGLDMFGQSNSARTERYIEWGLKRRTNEEARRQYIAEVDPQIELTAVGGLRGATPPSARFNLATALVDSHLVAGHGDRPAIRYEGRTLTYAELARLVDRAGNALRALDVDVEQRVAIVLPDSPEFVATFLGAIKIGAVPVTLSTLLTERDYAYMLDDSRASVLVVHESVLGRVRQACAGRRHLRHVVVASSGGAAPRPPGSLSFAELISAASDELSPEPTAADDMSFWQYSSGTTGEPKAVVHLQASCATPADLHGRHVVAMRPDDRVLSVAKLFFSYGLNNSLVVPFRHGACAILYPGRPEPREIFETIARERPTVFYGVPTSYAALLAVPEREVPFDLSSLRLCISAGEALPGPLFERWKARFGLEILDGIGSTELGYIAISNFPGRARPGTSGEVIPGYEARVTSEGDRPVAPGEVGDLQVRGPSTAAFYWQKRAQTKRTFRGEWVFTGDRYSASADGYYTHHGRSDDLLKVGGIWVSPLEIETALLEHDAVLECAVVGREDADALTKPAAYVVLKNGAAGPALATELRGFVKDRLAPYKYPRWIEFVAELPRTSTGKLQRYKLRAVGGQRRPPAPGGDA
;
A
#
# COMPACT_ATOMS: atom_id res chain seq x y z
N MET A 1 24.03 -27.10 -2.43
CA MET A 1 25.50 -27.30 -2.29
C MET A 1 25.78 -28.78 -2.06
N ARG A 2 27.04 -29.21 -2.14
CA ARG A 2 27.49 -30.45 -1.49
C ARG A 2 28.65 -30.12 -0.57
N LEU A 3 28.64 -30.71 0.62
CA LEU A 3 29.65 -30.58 1.65
C LEU A 3 30.53 -31.85 1.63
N HIS A 4 31.84 -31.67 1.52
CA HIS A 4 32.80 -32.75 1.64
C HIS A 4 33.56 -32.60 2.95
N LEU A 5 33.38 -33.58 3.85
CA LEU A 5 34.15 -33.76 5.07
C LEU A 5 35.28 -34.75 4.75
N LEU A 6 36.53 -34.37 5.05
CA LEU A 6 37.63 -35.33 5.16
C LEU A 6 37.56 -35.98 6.56
N ASP A 7 37.88 -37.27 6.65
CA ASP A 7 37.55 -38.08 7.83
C ASP A 7 38.45 -37.79 9.04
N TRP A 8 37.98 -38.11 10.24
CA TRP A 8 38.69 -37.86 11.50
C TRP A 8 39.39 -39.13 11.97
N ASP A 9 40.72 -39.09 12.07
CA ASP A 9 41.48 -40.17 12.70
C ASP A 9 41.23 -40.20 14.23
N GLY A 10 40.31 -41.07 14.66
CA GLY A 10 40.07 -41.43 16.06
C GLY A 10 38.79 -40.86 16.69
N ASP A 11 38.41 -41.43 17.85
CA ASP A 11 37.15 -41.17 18.59
C ASP A 11 36.94 -39.71 19.08
N SER A 12 37.86 -38.80 18.80
CA SER A 12 37.79 -37.38 19.20
C SER A 12 36.97 -36.54 18.23
N ARG A 13 35.66 -36.40 18.50
CA ARG A 13 34.83 -35.35 17.89
C ARG A 13 35.11 -33.98 18.57
N PRO A 14 35.20 -32.87 17.82
CA PRO A 14 35.36 -31.52 18.38
C PRO A 14 34.06 -31.04 19.05
N ASP A 15 34.20 -30.15 20.02
CA ASP A 15 33.08 -29.58 20.79
C ASP A 15 32.21 -28.64 19.93
N ALA A 16 32.81 -27.96 18.95
CA ALA A 16 32.14 -26.99 18.09
C ALA A 16 32.73 -26.87 16.67
N LEU A 17 31.90 -26.41 15.74
CA LEU A 17 32.29 -26.02 14.38
C LEU A 17 32.07 -24.51 14.19
N PHE A 18 33.15 -23.74 14.08
CA PHE A 18 33.07 -22.31 13.80
C PHE A 18 32.96 -22.03 12.30
N LEU A 19 31.92 -21.31 11.91
CA LEU A 19 31.68 -20.88 10.53
C LEU A 19 32.04 -19.39 10.38
N HIS A 20 33.00 -19.07 9.51
CA HIS A 20 33.54 -17.71 9.35
C HIS A 20 33.81 -17.33 7.89
N GLY A 21 33.16 -16.25 7.43
CA GLY A 21 33.53 -15.52 6.21
C GLY A 21 33.11 -16.16 4.88
N GLY A 22 32.49 -15.38 3.99
CA GLY A 22 32.21 -15.84 2.63
C GLY A 22 31.18 -15.05 1.79
N GLY A 23 30.62 -13.94 2.28
CA GLY A 23 29.57 -13.20 1.55
C GLY A 23 28.31 -14.03 1.27
N LEU A 24 28.10 -15.10 2.05
CA LEU A 24 26.95 -15.99 1.92
C LEU A 24 25.72 -15.36 2.59
N THR A 25 24.58 -15.44 1.90
CA THR A 25 23.29 -14.97 2.44
C THR A 25 22.86 -15.82 3.64
N ALA A 26 22.02 -15.27 4.52
CA ALA A 26 21.48 -16.00 5.67
C ALA A 26 20.86 -17.36 5.27
N HIS A 27 20.10 -17.40 4.17
CA HIS A 27 19.54 -18.64 3.62
C HIS A 27 20.60 -19.69 3.22
N THR A 28 21.79 -19.26 2.80
CA THR A 28 22.89 -20.20 2.49
C THR A 28 23.53 -20.73 3.77
N TRP A 29 23.59 -19.92 4.84
CA TRP A 29 24.03 -20.39 6.16
C TRP A 29 23.02 -21.36 6.79
N ASP A 30 21.72 -21.10 6.68
CA ASP A 30 20.67 -22.04 7.14
C ASP A 30 20.88 -23.44 6.55
N VAL A 31 21.08 -23.55 5.23
CA VAL A 31 21.30 -24.83 4.53
C VAL A 31 22.62 -25.50 4.94
N VAL A 32 23.67 -24.75 5.27
CA VAL A 32 24.94 -25.32 5.77
C VAL A 32 24.78 -25.83 7.20
N CYS A 33 24.12 -25.07 8.07
CA CYS A 33 23.91 -25.45 9.46
C CYS A 33 22.97 -26.66 9.58
N ASP A 34 21.90 -26.73 8.79
CA ASP A 34 20.92 -27.81 8.83
C ASP A 34 21.53 -29.17 8.40
N GLU A 35 22.33 -29.20 7.33
CA GLU A 35 23.07 -30.40 6.88
C GLU A 35 24.14 -30.89 7.89
N LEU A 36 24.59 -30.02 8.80
CA LEU A 36 25.65 -30.33 9.77
C LEU A 36 25.12 -30.61 11.19
N ARG A 37 23.87 -30.25 11.51
CA ARG A 37 23.28 -30.30 12.87
C ARG A 37 23.29 -31.69 13.52
N ASP A 38 23.14 -32.75 12.71
CA ASP A 38 23.10 -34.14 13.19
C ASP A 38 24.50 -34.74 13.39
N ARG A 39 25.55 -34.02 12.99
CA ARG A 39 26.93 -34.54 12.92
C ARG A 39 27.89 -33.79 13.83
N VAL A 40 27.69 -32.47 14.00
CA VAL A 40 28.49 -31.55 14.82
C VAL A 40 27.61 -30.45 15.42
N ARG A 41 28.13 -29.71 16.41
CA ARG A 41 27.49 -28.48 16.91
C ARG A 41 28.01 -27.26 16.12
N PRO A 42 27.27 -26.70 15.15
CA PRO A 42 27.67 -25.47 14.49
C PRO A 42 27.53 -24.25 15.42
N LEU A 43 28.61 -23.48 15.57
CA LEU A 43 28.63 -22.15 16.15
C LEU A 43 29.00 -21.14 15.07
N ALA A 44 28.01 -20.46 14.50
CA ALA A 44 28.27 -19.34 13.60
C ALA A 44 28.75 -18.13 14.41
N LEU A 45 30.05 -17.83 14.38
CA LEU A 45 30.59 -16.58 14.91
C LEU A 45 30.91 -15.63 13.76
N ASP A 46 30.11 -14.57 13.61
CA ASP A 46 30.54 -13.39 12.84
C ASP A 46 31.60 -12.61 13.64
N LEU A 47 32.83 -13.08 13.52
CA LEU A 47 34.01 -12.44 14.07
C LEU A 47 34.31 -11.16 13.27
N ARG A 48 33.61 -10.09 13.63
CA ARG A 48 33.89 -8.68 13.29
C ARG A 48 34.42 -8.46 11.87
N GLY A 49 33.55 -8.66 10.88
CA GLY A 49 33.58 -7.88 9.62
C GLY A 49 34.76 -8.15 8.68
N HIS A 50 34.58 -9.11 7.78
CA HIS A 50 35.41 -9.26 6.57
C HIS A 50 34.55 -9.53 5.33
N GLY A 51 34.43 -8.53 4.45
CA GLY A 51 33.97 -8.72 3.07
C GLY A 51 32.94 -7.70 2.59
N ASP A 52 31.70 -7.85 3.04
CA ASP A 52 30.52 -7.20 2.43
C ASP A 52 29.64 -6.42 3.43
N SER A 53 30.12 -6.16 4.65
CA SER A 53 29.54 -5.11 5.51
C SER A 53 30.15 -3.76 5.14
N GLU A 54 29.34 -2.73 4.88
CA GLU A 54 29.82 -1.37 4.51
C GLU A 54 30.63 -0.65 5.62
N TRP A 55 30.78 -1.29 6.78
CA TRP A 55 31.39 -0.77 8.01
C TRP A 55 32.93 -0.67 8.04
N SER A 56 33.59 -0.63 6.88
CA SER A 56 35.03 -0.28 6.83
C SER A 56 35.47 0.43 5.55
N PRO A 57 35.28 1.76 5.46
CA PRO A 57 35.92 2.57 4.42
C PRO A 57 37.46 2.62 4.53
N ASP A 58 38.03 2.51 5.75
CA ASP A 58 39.47 2.70 6.01
C ASP A 58 40.07 1.79 7.13
N GLY A 59 39.28 0.88 7.71
CA GLY A 59 39.67 0.07 8.87
C GLY A 59 40.27 -1.29 8.52
N HIS A 60 41.60 -1.38 8.43
CA HIS A 60 42.30 -2.67 8.45
C HIS A 60 42.16 -3.35 9.83
N TYR A 61 41.31 -4.39 9.93
CA TYR A 61 41.33 -5.28 11.09
C TYR A 61 42.48 -6.30 10.91
N PRO A 62 43.54 -6.27 11.75
CA PRO A 62 44.72 -7.10 11.53
C PRO A 62 44.46 -8.54 11.99
N LEU A 63 45.07 -9.52 11.31
CA LEU A 63 44.93 -10.95 11.62
C LEU A 63 45.23 -11.29 13.10
N GLY A 64 46.13 -10.54 13.76
CA GLY A 64 46.40 -10.72 15.18
C GLY A 64 45.22 -10.38 16.10
N ALA A 65 44.37 -9.42 15.72
CA ALA A 65 43.16 -9.06 16.47
C ALA A 65 42.04 -10.11 16.28
N HIS A 66 41.84 -10.62 15.05
CA HIS A 66 40.93 -11.75 14.82
C HIS A 66 41.31 -12.99 15.64
N VAL A 67 42.61 -13.27 15.77
CA VAL A 67 43.08 -14.40 16.58
C VAL A 67 42.82 -14.16 18.07
N ALA A 68 43.07 -12.96 18.59
CA ALA A 68 42.82 -12.64 20.00
C ALA A 68 41.32 -12.70 20.35
N ASP A 69 40.44 -12.21 19.48
CA ASP A 69 38.98 -12.33 19.63
C ASP A 69 38.53 -13.80 19.65
N LEU A 70 39.11 -14.65 18.78
CA LEU A 70 38.87 -16.10 18.77
C LEU A 70 39.36 -16.79 20.05
N GLU A 71 40.58 -16.49 20.49
CA GLU A 71 41.17 -17.04 21.71
C GLU A 71 40.35 -16.64 22.96
N SER A 72 39.83 -15.41 23.02
CA SER A 72 38.90 -14.98 24.07
C SER A 72 37.60 -15.78 24.02
N ALA A 73 36.93 -15.82 22.85
CA ALA A 73 35.65 -16.53 22.70
C ALA A 73 35.76 -18.03 23.05
N MET A 74 36.88 -18.67 22.73
CA MET A 74 37.15 -20.06 23.15
C MET A 74 37.29 -20.22 24.67
N ALA A 75 38.01 -19.30 25.31
CA ALA A 75 38.22 -19.31 26.76
C ALA A 75 36.91 -19.04 27.52
N ASP A 76 36.13 -18.05 27.05
CA ASP A 76 34.83 -17.67 27.61
C ASP A 76 33.78 -18.80 27.47
N LEU A 77 33.86 -19.58 26.38
CA LEU A 77 32.97 -20.73 26.13
C LEU A 77 33.51 -22.08 26.65
N ALA A 78 34.71 -22.11 27.26
CA ALA A 78 35.38 -23.30 27.79
C ALA A 78 35.49 -24.50 26.83
N LEU A 79 35.64 -24.23 25.53
CA LEU A 79 35.75 -25.24 24.46
C LEU A 79 37.16 -25.84 24.41
N LYS A 80 37.29 -27.16 24.19
CA LYS A 80 38.59 -27.85 24.12
C LYS A 80 39.06 -28.03 22.69
N ASP A 81 38.16 -28.49 21.81
CA ASP A 81 38.47 -28.78 20.40
C ASP A 81 37.43 -28.15 19.46
N PHE A 82 37.88 -27.59 18.34
CA PHE A 82 37.00 -27.00 17.33
C PHE A 82 37.55 -27.10 15.90
N VAL A 83 36.67 -26.99 14.91
CA VAL A 83 37.00 -26.88 13.48
C VAL A 83 36.53 -25.52 12.95
N LEU A 84 37.30 -24.90 12.05
CA LEU A 84 36.97 -23.59 11.45
C LEU A 84 36.78 -23.73 9.93
N VAL A 85 35.67 -23.21 9.40
CA VAL A 85 35.31 -23.27 7.96
C VAL A 85 35.14 -21.86 7.40
N GLY A 86 35.71 -21.58 6.23
CA GLY A 86 35.56 -20.28 5.57
C GLY A 86 35.69 -20.29 4.05
N MET A 87 34.92 -19.41 3.39
CA MET A 87 34.61 -19.45 1.95
C MET A 87 35.07 -18.19 1.18
N SER A 88 36.26 -17.66 1.50
CA SER A 88 37.07 -16.85 0.57
C SER A 88 38.47 -16.70 1.17
N LEU A 89 39.50 -17.25 0.50
CA LEU A 89 40.84 -17.48 1.08
C LEU A 89 40.88 -18.48 2.26
N GLY A 90 39.95 -19.44 2.31
CA GLY A 90 39.83 -20.52 3.30
C GLY A 90 41.01 -21.50 3.45
N GLY A 91 42.18 -21.21 2.86
CA GLY A 91 43.44 -21.87 3.18
C GLY A 91 44.31 -21.07 4.17
N LEU A 92 44.22 -19.74 4.20
CA LEU A 92 45.18 -18.89 4.93
C LEU A 92 44.94 -18.91 6.45
N VAL A 93 43.68 -18.80 6.87
CA VAL A 93 43.30 -18.84 8.30
C VAL A 93 43.48 -20.26 8.84
N ALA A 94 43.09 -21.28 8.06
CA ALA A 94 43.35 -22.68 8.36
C ALA A 94 44.86 -22.98 8.54
N LEU A 95 45.72 -22.49 7.64
CA LEU A 95 47.19 -22.61 7.77
C LEU A 95 47.74 -21.88 9.01
N ALA A 96 47.22 -20.70 9.35
CA ALA A 96 47.64 -19.96 10.53
C ALA A 96 47.22 -20.64 11.86
N TYR A 97 46.10 -21.36 11.85
CA TYR A 97 45.63 -22.14 12.99
C TYR A 97 46.35 -23.49 13.10
N ALA A 98 46.49 -24.24 11.99
CA ALA A 98 47.30 -25.47 11.94
C ALA A 98 48.77 -25.21 12.32
N GLY A 99 49.33 -24.04 11.94
CA GLY A 99 50.66 -23.61 12.36
C GLY A 99 50.80 -23.24 13.85
N ARG A 100 49.70 -23.06 14.58
CA ARG A 100 49.67 -22.88 16.04
C ARG A 100 49.33 -24.18 16.78
N HIS A 101 48.43 -25.00 16.24
CA HIS A 101 47.98 -26.25 16.80
C HIS A 101 48.09 -27.39 15.76
N PRO A 102 49.30 -27.90 15.49
CA PRO A 102 49.55 -28.86 14.40
C PRO A 102 49.00 -30.28 14.62
N ARG A 103 48.06 -30.46 15.56
CA ARG A 103 47.42 -31.74 15.91
C ARG A 103 45.90 -31.70 16.03
N THR A 104 45.26 -30.52 15.97
CA THR A 104 43.80 -30.37 16.17
C THR A 104 43.04 -29.99 14.91
N PHE A 105 43.69 -29.94 13.74
CA PHE A 105 42.98 -29.75 12.47
C PHE A 105 42.40 -31.07 11.96
N ALA A 106 41.35 -31.56 12.64
CA ALA A 106 40.77 -32.88 12.38
C ALA A 106 40.14 -33.01 10.97
N ALA A 107 39.56 -31.94 10.40
CA ALA A 107 39.11 -31.94 9.00
C ALA A 107 39.07 -30.56 8.35
N LEU A 108 39.15 -30.60 7.01
CA LEU A 108 38.76 -29.51 6.13
C LEU A 108 37.37 -29.78 5.55
N ILE A 109 36.46 -28.81 5.65
CA ILE A 109 35.15 -28.87 4.97
C ILE A 109 35.21 -28.08 3.67
N LEU A 110 35.03 -28.76 2.54
CA LEU A 110 34.95 -28.14 1.22
C LEU A 110 33.50 -27.94 0.79
N VAL A 111 33.18 -26.73 0.33
CA VAL A 111 31.85 -26.32 -0.15
C VAL A 111 31.95 -25.96 -1.64
N GLU A 112 31.14 -26.60 -2.48
CA GLU A 112 31.06 -26.30 -3.91
C GLU A 112 29.68 -25.74 -4.33
N SER A 113 29.70 -24.70 -5.17
CA SER A 113 28.52 -24.02 -5.71
C SER A 113 28.64 -23.77 -7.23
N GLY A 114 27.88 -24.50 -8.05
CA GLY A 114 27.79 -24.21 -9.49
C GLY A 114 26.92 -25.23 -10.28
N PRO A 115 26.50 -24.91 -11.52
CA PRO A 115 25.53 -25.74 -12.26
C PRO A 115 26.12 -26.87 -13.12
N GLU A 116 27.40 -26.82 -13.51
CA GLU A 116 28.01 -27.81 -14.43
C GLU A 116 28.50 -29.07 -13.71
N MET A 117 27.53 -29.86 -13.25
CA MET A 117 27.73 -31.10 -12.48
C MET A 117 28.27 -32.27 -13.33
N ARG A 118 29.51 -32.16 -13.89
CA ARG A 118 30.18 -33.27 -14.61
C ARG A 118 31.71 -33.16 -14.68
N ARG A 119 32.41 -33.39 -13.57
CA ARG A 119 33.82 -33.90 -13.54
C ARG A 119 34.27 -34.36 -12.14
N SER A 120 33.58 -35.33 -11.56
CA SER A 120 33.96 -35.95 -10.27
C SER A 120 35.13 -36.96 -10.36
N GLU A 121 36.04 -36.79 -11.32
CA GLU A 121 37.34 -37.49 -11.35
C GLU A 121 38.39 -36.62 -10.68
N ARG A 122 38.65 -35.39 -11.16
CA ARG A 122 39.64 -34.47 -10.55
C ARG A 122 39.49 -34.23 -9.05
N LEU A 123 38.25 -34.14 -8.54
CA LEU A 123 38.02 -34.00 -7.09
C LEU A 123 38.35 -35.30 -6.35
N ARG A 124 38.05 -36.47 -6.93
CA ARG A 124 38.47 -37.77 -6.38
C ARG A 124 39.99 -37.97 -6.49
N ASP A 125 40.63 -37.57 -7.59
CA ASP A 125 42.08 -37.66 -7.76
C ASP A 125 42.83 -36.76 -6.76
N PHE A 126 42.29 -35.55 -6.49
CA PHE A 126 42.81 -34.65 -5.46
C PHE A 126 42.59 -35.18 -4.03
N MET A 127 41.53 -35.96 -3.79
CA MET A 127 41.25 -36.59 -2.49
C MET A 127 41.95 -37.95 -2.31
N ALA A 128 42.34 -38.64 -3.39
CA ALA A 128 42.95 -39.97 -3.37
C ALA A 128 44.49 -39.94 -3.40
N ALA A 129 45.09 -38.79 -3.73
CA ALA A 129 46.47 -38.50 -3.36
C ALA A 129 46.45 -37.92 -1.94
N ASP A 130 46.85 -38.73 -0.94
CA ASP A 130 46.81 -38.35 0.48
C ASP A 130 47.31 -36.92 0.71
N ALA A 131 46.52 -36.14 1.43
CA ALA A 131 46.56 -34.67 1.40
C ALA A 131 47.70 -34.05 2.22
N GLU A 132 48.82 -34.77 2.39
CA GLU A 132 50.06 -34.22 2.92
C GLU A 132 50.87 -33.55 1.80
N ALA A 133 51.40 -32.37 2.10
CA ALA A 133 52.32 -31.62 1.25
C ALA A 133 53.51 -31.18 2.09
N ASP A 134 54.70 -31.69 1.76
CA ASP A 134 55.91 -31.56 2.59
C ASP A 134 56.46 -30.12 2.60
N SER A 135 55.96 -29.26 1.70
CA SER A 135 56.38 -27.87 1.63
C SER A 135 55.27 -26.90 1.24
N PHE A 136 55.40 -25.66 1.71
CA PHE A 136 54.51 -24.55 1.39
C PHE A 136 54.38 -24.30 -0.12
N ASP A 137 55.46 -24.42 -0.88
CA ASP A 137 55.43 -24.18 -2.33
C ASP A 137 54.74 -25.35 -3.08
N GLU A 138 54.89 -26.59 -2.61
CA GLU A 138 54.15 -27.74 -3.13
C GLU A 138 52.64 -27.62 -2.88
N PHE A 139 52.24 -27.20 -1.68
CA PHE A 139 50.83 -26.91 -1.37
C PHE A 139 50.25 -25.84 -2.29
N VAL A 140 50.99 -24.75 -2.53
CA VAL A 140 50.62 -23.69 -3.48
C VAL A 140 50.45 -24.23 -4.90
N ASP A 141 51.33 -25.13 -5.33
CA ASP A 141 51.31 -25.72 -6.67
C ASP A 141 50.12 -26.67 -6.85
N ARG A 142 49.85 -27.54 -5.87
CA ARG A 142 48.67 -28.43 -5.85
C ARG A 142 47.36 -27.61 -5.83
N ALA A 143 47.28 -26.56 -5.00
CA ALA A 143 46.10 -25.69 -4.92
C ALA A 143 45.85 -24.86 -6.20
N ALA A 144 46.91 -24.38 -6.86
CA ALA A 144 46.80 -23.68 -8.15
C ALA A 144 46.42 -24.62 -9.30
N ALA A 145 46.89 -25.88 -9.26
CA ALA A 145 46.49 -26.90 -10.23
C ALA A 145 45.02 -27.34 -10.08
N PHE A 146 44.51 -27.39 -8.85
CA PHE A 146 43.10 -27.67 -8.55
C PHE A 146 42.15 -26.58 -9.09
N ASN A 147 42.49 -25.30 -8.87
CA ASN A 147 41.70 -24.16 -9.37
C ASN A 147 42.49 -23.30 -10.38
N PRO A 148 42.57 -23.71 -11.66
CA PRO A 148 43.37 -23.03 -12.69
C PRO A 148 42.82 -21.65 -13.11
N LEU A 149 41.72 -21.17 -12.52
CA LEU A 149 41.23 -19.80 -12.70
C LEU A 149 41.95 -18.79 -11.80
N ARG A 150 42.76 -19.23 -10.83
CA ARG A 150 43.62 -18.36 -10.02
C ARG A 150 45.08 -18.47 -10.46
N ASP A 151 45.71 -17.33 -10.68
CA ASP A 151 47.13 -17.26 -11.02
C ASP A 151 48.01 -17.77 -9.85
N ARG A 152 48.92 -18.70 -10.17
CA ARG A 152 49.86 -19.33 -9.23
C ARG A 152 50.77 -18.30 -8.56
N GLU A 153 51.29 -17.35 -9.34
CA GLU A 153 52.19 -16.30 -8.84
C GLU A 153 51.45 -15.40 -7.83
N HIS A 154 50.21 -15.02 -8.16
CA HIS A 154 49.32 -14.27 -7.28
C HIS A 154 48.98 -15.04 -6.00
N LEU A 155 48.64 -16.33 -6.09
CA LEU A 155 48.33 -17.18 -4.94
C LEU A 155 49.53 -17.26 -3.98
N ARG A 156 50.72 -17.59 -4.52
CA ARG A 156 51.98 -17.67 -3.78
C ARG A 156 52.35 -16.36 -3.10
N ARG A 157 52.18 -15.23 -3.82
CA ARG A 157 52.52 -13.90 -3.30
C ARG A 157 51.57 -13.43 -2.20
N SER A 158 50.27 -13.68 -2.32
CA SER A 158 49.28 -13.35 -1.28
C SER A 158 49.52 -14.17 -0.01
N LEU A 159 49.82 -15.47 -0.14
CA LEU A 159 50.14 -16.35 0.98
C LEU A 159 51.48 -15.96 1.64
N ARG A 160 52.55 -15.70 0.87
CA ARG A 160 53.84 -15.21 1.41
C ARG A 160 53.76 -13.81 2.03
N TYR A 161 52.88 -12.95 1.55
CA TYR A 161 52.64 -11.63 2.15
C TYR A 161 52.02 -11.76 3.54
N ALA A 162 51.02 -12.62 3.69
CA ALA A 162 50.34 -12.87 4.97
C ALA A 162 51.22 -13.63 5.99
N LEU A 163 52.14 -14.49 5.54
CA LEU A 163 53.07 -15.22 6.42
C LEU A 163 54.28 -14.41 6.90
N ARG A 164 54.41 -13.13 6.51
CA ARG A 164 55.43 -12.24 7.09
C ARG A 164 55.06 -11.92 8.54
N ARG A 165 55.83 -12.45 9.50
CA ARG A 165 55.83 -11.92 10.88
C ARG A 165 56.23 -10.45 10.85
N THR A 166 55.28 -9.55 11.08
CA THR A 166 55.57 -8.15 11.37
C THR A 166 56.33 -8.09 12.71
N PRO A 167 57.54 -7.52 12.78
CA PRO A 167 58.22 -7.33 14.06
C PRO A 167 57.42 -6.37 14.93
N PRO A 168 57.33 -6.59 16.25
CA PRO A 168 56.63 -5.67 17.14
C PRO A 168 57.38 -4.33 17.24
N GLY A 169 56.68 -3.21 16.97
CA GLY A 169 57.15 -1.88 17.35
C GLY A 169 57.44 -0.85 16.24
N VAL A 170 56.60 -0.70 15.20
CA VAL A 170 56.68 0.45 14.27
C VAL A 170 55.31 1.12 14.08
N SER A 171 55.23 2.40 14.44
CA SER A 171 54.02 3.24 14.29
C SER A 171 53.82 3.74 12.85
N ARG A 172 52.57 3.96 12.45
CA ARG A 172 52.21 4.46 11.10
C ARG A 172 52.67 5.90 10.86
N ALA A 173 53.77 6.08 10.13
CA ALA A 173 54.07 7.29 9.38
C ALA A 173 54.74 6.94 8.04
N GLY A 174 54.07 7.25 6.92
CA GLY A 174 54.64 7.11 5.57
C GLY A 174 54.29 5.81 4.82
N ALA A 175 53.07 5.72 4.28
CA ALA A 175 52.70 4.69 3.30
C ALA A 175 51.67 5.18 2.26
N ALA A 176 51.91 6.37 1.68
CA ALA A 176 51.14 6.86 0.54
C ALA A 176 51.97 6.76 -0.76
N ARG A 177 51.69 5.75 -1.61
CA ARG A 177 51.71 5.86 -3.10
C ARG A 177 51.53 4.51 -3.84
N ALA A 178 50.80 4.63 -4.97
CA ALA A 178 50.83 3.81 -6.20
C ALA A 178 50.03 2.49 -6.24
N PRO A 179 49.60 2.04 -7.45
CA PRO A 179 48.88 2.82 -8.45
C PRO A 179 47.66 2.09 -9.05
N ALA A 180 46.73 2.83 -9.67
CA ALA A 180 45.58 2.25 -10.38
C ALA A 180 46.00 1.50 -11.66
N CYS A 181 45.39 0.35 -11.95
CA CYS A 181 45.58 -0.40 -13.19
C CYS A 181 44.23 -0.80 -13.82
N SER A 182 44.07 -0.50 -15.11
CA SER A 182 42.84 -0.65 -15.89
C SER A 182 42.50 -2.11 -16.22
N ARG A 183 41.19 -2.45 -16.31
CA ARG A 183 40.72 -3.69 -16.95
C ARG A 183 40.05 -3.41 -18.29
N ARG A 184 40.48 -4.15 -19.32
CA ARG A 184 39.89 -4.16 -20.66
C ARG A 184 38.66 -5.07 -20.70
N SER A 185 37.73 -4.76 -21.58
CA SER A 185 36.67 -5.67 -22.02
C SER A 185 37.18 -6.65 -23.09
N SER A 186 36.67 -7.89 -23.08
CA SER A 186 36.61 -8.76 -24.27
C SER A 186 35.58 -9.86 -24.06
N ALA A 187 34.62 -9.98 -24.98
CA ALA A 187 33.55 -10.98 -24.94
C ALA A 187 33.80 -12.13 -25.94
N ALA A 188 33.31 -13.33 -25.62
CA ALA A 188 32.85 -14.40 -26.53
C ALA A 188 32.41 -15.62 -25.69
N GLY A 189 31.35 -16.38 -25.96
CA GLY A 189 30.31 -16.28 -27.01
C GLY A 189 29.67 -17.66 -27.28
N ARG A 190 28.81 -17.74 -28.31
CA ARG A 190 28.07 -18.94 -28.83
C ARG A 190 26.71 -19.21 -28.13
N ARG A 191 25.67 -19.75 -28.78
CA ARG A 191 25.61 -20.61 -30.00
C ARG A 191 24.21 -20.54 -30.70
N SER A 192 24.18 -20.67 -32.03
CA SER A 192 23.15 -21.31 -32.94
C SER A 192 21.64 -21.32 -32.61
N ALA A 193 20.68 -21.30 -33.54
CA ALA A 193 20.55 -21.10 -35.01
C ALA A 193 19.02 -21.00 -35.30
N ALA A 194 18.50 -20.39 -36.38
CA ALA A 194 18.59 -20.84 -37.78
C ALA A 194 17.98 -19.83 -38.78
N ARG A 195 18.51 -19.85 -40.03
CA ARG A 195 17.86 -19.81 -41.38
C ARG A 195 16.56 -18.99 -41.59
N THR A 196 16.33 -18.20 -42.65
CA THR A 196 16.89 -18.08 -44.04
C THR A 196 16.18 -16.88 -44.75
N ASP A 197 16.66 -16.18 -45.80
CA ASP A 197 17.96 -16.11 -46.51
C ASP A 197 18.07 -14.85 -47.42
N SER A 198 19.28 -14.56 -47.93
CA SER A 198 19.56 -13.90 -49.24
C SER A 198 19.50 -12.33 -49.33
N PRO A 199 20.16 -11.67 -50.34
CA PRO A 199 21.25 -10.73 -50.01
C PRO A 199 21.39 -9.44 -50.89
N ARG A 200 22.53 -8.73 -50.72
CA ARG A 200 23.12 -7.59 -51.50
C ARG A 200 22.75 -6.18 -50.95
N ALA A 201 23.60 -5.14 -50.96
CA ALA A 201 24.95 -4.98 -51.53
C ALA A 201 25.91 -4.07 -50.69
N ARG A 202 27.20 -4.21 -51.06
CA ARG A 202 28.40 -3.37 -50.83
C ARG A 202 28.11 -1.84 -51.01
N VAL A 203 28.91 -0.88 -50.51
CA VAL A 203 30.31 -0.58 -50.92
C VAL A 203 31.13 0.22 -49.86
N ARG A 204 32.46 0.06 -49.94
CA ARG A 204 33.63 0.77 -49.36
C ARG A 204 33.51 2.31 -49.22
N ALA A 205 34.34 3.09 -48.51
CA ALA A 205 35.47 3.00 -47.54
C ALA A 205 36.56 4.06 -47.87
N SER A 206 37.46 4.37 -46.91
CA SER A 206 38.65 5.29 -46.96
C SER A 206 38.39 6.81 -46.78
N GLY A 207 39.29 7.62 -46.19
CA GLY A 207 40.44 7.29 -45.31
C GLY A 207 41.58 8.34 -45.19
N ARG A 208 42.13 8.51 -43.97
CA ARG A 208 43.47 9.06 -43.57
C ARG A 208 43.70 10.60 -43.60
N ARG A 209 44.09 11.22 -42.44
CA ARG A 209 45.44 11.69 -41.96
C ARG A 209 45.95 12.98 -42.66
N ARG A 210 46.65 13.97 -42.05
CA ARG A 210 47.69 13.98 -40.96
C ARG A 210 47.84 15.42 -40.35
N ALA A 211 48.55 15.58 -39.23
CA ALA A 211 48.90 16.86 -38.52
C ALA A 211 50.38 17.29 -38.83
N PRO A 212 51.14 18.20 -38.11
CA PRO A 212 50.89 18.97 -36.86
C PRO A 212 51.55 20.41 -36.69
N GLY A 213 51.43 20.99 -35.48
CA GLY A 213 52.19 22.15 -34.92
C GLY A 213 51.26 23.03 -34.04
N GLY A 214 51.43 23.37 -32.75
CA GLY A 214 52.58 23.74 -31.90
C GLY A 214 52.32 25.20 -31.40
N SER A 215 52.53 25.66 -30.15
CA SER A 215 52.98 25.07 -28.88
C SER A 215 52.81 26.07 -27.70
N ARG A 216 52.60 25.61 -26.44
CA ARG A 216 52.76 26.33 -25.12
C ARG A 216 51.82 27.55 -24.85
N GLY A 217 51.34 27.88 -23.64
CA GLY A 217 51.25 27.13 -22.37
C GLY A 217 51.28 28.01 -21.09
N ARG A 218 50.13 28.15 -20.37
CA ARG A 218 49.90 28.30 -18.89
C ARG A 218 50.70 29.34 -18.02
N PRO A 219 50.28 29.69 -16.77
CA PRO A 219 48.96 29.60 -16.08
C PRO A 219 48.57 30.83 -15.19
N SER A 220 47.38 30.73 -14.55
CA SER A 220 46.92 31.25 -13.21
C SER A 220 47.58 32.43 -12.47
N ASP A 221 46.77 33.36 -11.95
CA ASP A 221 46.50 33.62 -10.50
C ASP A 221 45.49 34.82 -10.36
N ARG A 222 44.44 34.78 -9.54
CA ARG A 222 44.27 34.89 -8.06
C ARG A 222 44.08 36.34 -7.55
N GLU A 223 43.04 36.50 -6.70
CA GLU A 223 42.90 37.49 -5.61
C GLU A 223 42.64 39.01 -5.84
N ALA A 224 41.45 39.42 -5.36
CA ALA A 224 41.25 40.35 -4.23
C ALA A 224 40.99 41.88 -4.41
N ARG A 225 39.93 42.29 -3.70
CA ARG A 225 39.80 43.54 -2.89
C ARG A 225 39.64 44.91 -3.58
N ALA A 226 38.41 45.43 -3.47
CA ALA A 226 38.00 46.40 -2.42
C ALA A 226 37.51 47.81 -2.82
N CYS A 227 36.44 48.19 -2.10
CA CYS A 227 36.17 49.50 -1.50
C CYS A 227 35.55 50.69 -2.28
N ARG A 228 34.35 51.04 -1.79
CA ARG A 228 33.83 52.39 -1.46
C ARG A 228 33.31 53.28 -2.61
N GLY A 229 32.15 53.86 -2.35
CA GLY A 229 31.41 54.78 -3.22
C GLY A 229 30.05 55.11 -2.60
N ASP A 230 30.08 55.80 -1.46
CA ASP A 230 28.89 56.29 -0.74
C ASP A 230 28.30 57.51 -1.49
N HIS A 231 26.98 57.67 -1.55
CA HIS A 231 26.32 58.99 -1.64
C HIS A 231 24.80 58.93 -1.38
N ARG A 232 24.32 59.90 -0.59
CA ARG A 232 22.93 60.04 -0.11
C ARG A 232 22.11 61.06 -0.93
N GLY A 233 20.79 60.94 -0.81
CA GLY A 233 19.82 62.04 -0.96
C GLY A 233 18.89 61.91 -2.17
N LEU A 234 17.68 62.48 -2.19
CA LEU A 234 16.93 63.25 -1.17
C LEU A 234 15.48 63.39 -1.70
N LEU A 235 14.43 63.14 -0.91
CA LEU A 235 13.08 63.67 -1.20
C LEU A 235 12.28 63.89 0.09
N GLY A 236 11.58 65.03 0.15
CA GLY A 236 10.70 65.44 1.25
C GLY A 236 9.20 65.43 0.86
N PRO A 237 8.28 65.66 1.82
CA PRO A 237 6.87 65.25 1.71
C PRO A 237 5.85 66.42 1.72
N LEU A 238 4.55 66.10 1.59
CA LEU A 238 3.33 66.70 2.24
C LEU A 238 2.06 66.05 1.60
N ALA A 239 1.18 65.37 2.37
CA ALA A 239 -0.11 65.84 2.96
C ALA A 239 -1.27 66.05 1.92
N SER A 240 -2.56 65.78 2.16
CA SER A 240 -3.39 65.63 3.40
C SER A 240 -4.73 64.88 3.10
N SER A 241 -5.23 63.93 3.92
CA SER A 241 -6.30 64.05 4.98
C SER A 241 -7.76 64.29 4.47
N ARG A 242 -8.89 63.75 5.01
CA ARG A 242 -9.25 63.18 6.34
C ARG A 242 -10.42 62.15 6.33
N CYS A 243 -10.42 61.25 7.33
CA CYS A 243 -11.50 60.69 8.22
C CYS A 243 -12.97 60.53 7.73
N TRP A 244 -13.78 59.60 8.24
CA TRP A 244 -13.80 58.87 9.56
C TRP A 244 -13.80 57.32 9.34
N SER A 245 -13.90 56.40 10.31
CA SER A 245 -14.14 56.40 11.79
C SER A 245 -13.34 55.26 12.49
N LEU A 246 -13.85 54.65 13.58
CA LEU A 246 -13.22 53.63 14.46
C LEU A 246 -14.29 52.62 14.95
N PRO A 247 -13.97 51.48 15.65
CA PRO A 247 -12.65 50.99 16.09
C PRO A 247 -12.33 49.51 15.73
N LYS A 248 -11.04 49.20 15.57
CA LYS A 248 -10.48 47.86 15.85
C LYS A 248 -9.26 48.01 16.77
N TRP A 249 -9.17 47.16 17.79
CA TRP A 249 -8.07 47.12 18.75
C TRP A 249 -6.81 46.49 18.11
N PRO A 250 -5.61 47.09 18.28
CA PRO A 250 -4.33 46.46 17.95
C PRO A 250 -3.41 46.41 19.21
N PRO A 251 -2.12 46.05 19.14
CA PRO A 251 -1.73 44.70 19.54
C PRO A 251 -0.72 44.64 20.71
N ARG A 252 -0.78 43.56 21.48
CA ARG A 252 0.27 43.10 22.42
C ARG A 252 0.32 41.57 22.29
N TYR A 253 1.46 40.91 22.15
CA TYR A 253 2.75 41.24 22.75
C TYR A 253 3.87 41.57 21.76
N ALA A 254 4.69 42.55 22.14
CA ALA A 254 6.08 42.60 21.75
C ALA A 254 6.92 41.93 22.85
N VAL A 255 7.88 41.08 22.47
CA VAL A 255 9.09 40.86 23.25
C VAL A 255 10.23 41.47 22.45
N ALA A 256 11.13 42.19 23.13
CA ALA A 256 12.07 43.08 22.48
C ALA A 256 13.17 42.35 21.69
N ARG A 257 13.51 42.86 20.50
CA ARG A 257 14.74 42.50 19.80
C ARG A 257 15.95 43.10 20.53
N GLN A 258 16.95 42.27 20.82
CA GLN A 258 18.35 42.70 20.89
C GLN A 258 19.24 41.68 20.16
N GLY A 259 19.77 42.10 19.02
CA GLY A 259 20.73 41.32 18.23
C GLY A 259 20.14 40.16 17.42
N TRP A 260 21.01 39.60 16.58
CA TRP A 260 20.81 38.46 15.69
C TRP A 260 19.93 38.73 14.45
N GLU A 261 20.59 38.60 13.30
CA GLU A 261 20.03 38.77 11.97
C GLU A 261 19.09 37.60 11.61
N ALA A 262 18.29 37.77 10.56
CA ALA A 262 17.37 36.73 10.10
C ALA A 262 18.15 35.51 9.57
N ILE A 263 18.24 34.45 10.37
CA ILE A 263 18.67 33.14 9.89
C ILE A 263 17.46 32.48 9.21
N VAL A 264 17.52 32.43 7.89
CA VAL A 264 16.68 31.55 7.08
C VAL A 264 17.15 30.11 7.35
N PHE A 265 16.30 29.27 7.93
CA PHE A 265 16.64 27.88 8.23
C PHE A 265 16.30 26.95 7.05
N SER A 266 17.34 26.50 6.36
CA SER A 266 17.38 25.51 5.27
C SER A 266 18.88 25.22 5.04
N ASP A 267 19.38 24.01 4.78
CA ASP A 267 18.84 22.65 4.88
C ASP A 267 20.01 21.74 5.31
N ARG A 268 19.84 20.93 6.37
CA ARG A 268 20.86 19.99 6.93
C ARG A 268 22.10 20.61 7.61
N VAL A 269 22.45 20.05 8.77
CA VAL A 269 23.60 20.38 9.62
C VAL A 269 24.58 19.20 9.54
N GLU A 270 25.76 19.46 8.98
CA GLU A 270 26.88 18.50 8.99
C GLU A 270 27.76 18.66 10.23
N GLN A 271 28.67 17.70 10.46
CA GLN A 271 29.60 17.73 11.60
C GLN A 271 30.43 19.03 11.66
N ASN A 272 30.84 19.57 10.50
CA ASN A 272 31.63 20.80 10.41
C ASN A 272 30.85 22.07 10.79
N ASP A 273 29.51 21.99 10.85
CA ASP A 273 28.63 23.13 11.18
C ASP A 273 28.16 23.13 12.63
N LEU A 274 28.41 22.06 13.39
CA LEU A 274 28.09 21.96 14.82
C LEU A 274 28.60 23.16 15.66
N PRO A 275 29.83 23.68 15.48
CA PRO A 275 30.31 24.83 16.25
C PRO A 275 29.59 26.15 15.94
N LYS A 276 28.76 26.18 14.88
CA LYS A 276 27.97 27.35 14.45
C LYS A 276 26.53 27.29 14.95
N GLN A 277 26.08 26.15 15.49
CA GLN A 277 24.71 25.95 15.95
C GLN A 277 24.46 26.58 17.33
N HIS A 278 23.19 26.85 17.62
CA HIS A 278 22.77 27.40 18.90
C HIS A 278 23.06 26.41 20.06
N PRO A 279 23.49 26.85 21.26
CA PRO A 279 23.79 25.93 22.37
C PRO A 279 22.62 25.03 22.76
N GLU A 280 21.38 25.53 22.68
CA GLU A 280 20.16 24.76 22.94
C GLU A 280 19.92 23.66 21.90
N TYR A 281 20.27 23.90 20.62
CA TYR A 281 20.22 22.88 19.57
C TYR A 281 21.14 21.70 19.92
N LEU A 282 22.38 22.00 20.34
CA LEU A 282 23.36 20.99 20.72
C LEU A 282 22.98 20.24 22.00
N ASP A 283 22.32 20.89 22.96
CA ASP A 283 21.78 20.22 24.15
C ASP A 283 20.65 19.25 23.80
N LEU A 284 19.68 19.71 23.01
CA LEU A 284 18.56 18.88 22.54
C LEU A 284 19.05 17.71 21.67
N LEU A 285 19.99 17.94 20.76
CA LEU A 285 20.58 16.89 19.93
C LEU A 285 21.34 15.84 20.76
N ARG A 286 22.16 16.26 21.75
CA ARG A 286 22.78 15.32 22.70
C ARG A 286 21.74 14.53 23.47
N ARG A 287 20.67 15.18 23.91
CA ARG A 287 19.63 14.55 24.72
C ARG A 287 18.82 13.52 23.94
N VAL A 288 18.39 13.82 22.72
CA VAL A 288 17.63 12.86 21.91
C VAL A 288 18.49 11.65 21.55
N LEU A 289 19.74 11.86 21.12
CA LEU A 289 20.67 10.75 20.83
C LEU A 289 21.05 9.93 22.06
N ALA A 290 21.16 10.54 23.24
CA ALA A 290 21.43 9.81 24.49
C ALA A 290 20.22 9.00 24.98
N ILE A 291 18.99 9.46 24.71
CA ILE A 291 17.77 8.68 24.98
C ILE A 291 17.69 7.51 24.00
N GLN A 292 17.86 7.73 22.69
CA GLN A 292 17.89 6.61 21.73
C GLN A 292 19.01 5.63 22.05
N ALA A 293 20.24 6.07 22.37
CA ALA A 293 21.32 5.16 22.79
C ALA A 293 21.00 4.30 24.02
N ASP A 294 20.10 4.75 24.92
CA ASP A 294 19.60 3.97 26.06
C ASP A 294 18.36 3.10 25.69
N CYS A 295 17.64 3.44 24.60
CA CYS A 295 16.59 2.61 23.99
C CYS A 295 17.16 1.46 23.15
N GLU A 296 18.08 1.73 22.21
CA GLU A 296 18.76 0.71 21.39
C GLU A 296 19.65 -0.23 22.23
N ILE A 297 19.97 0.15 23.46
CA ILE A 297 20.63 -0.74 24.43
C ILE A 297 19.67 -1.28 25.48
N GLY A 298 18.38 -1.00 25.29
CA GLY A 298 17.28 -1.43 26.14
C GLY A 298 17.18 -2.94 26.23
N GLY A 299 17.84 -3.67 25.32
CA GLY A 299 17.82 -5.12 25.29
C GLY A 299 19.14 -5.89 25.47
N PRO A 300 20.37 -5.46 25.12
CA PRO A 300 21.54 -6.36 25.11
C PRO A 300 21.96 -7.08 26.41
N HIS A 301 21.46 -6.65 27.57
CA HIS A 301 21.56 -7.33 28.87
C HIS A 301 20.26 -8.09 29.23
N ILE A 302 19.14 -7.72 28.62
CA ILE A 302 17.83 -8.37 28.81
C ILE A 302 17.68 -9.57 27.85
N TYR A 303 17.96 -9.39 26.56
CA TYR A 303 18.08 -10.47 25.57
C TYR A 303 19.12 -11.51 26.04
N VAL A 304 20.34 -11.10 26.41
CA VAL A 304 21.44 -12.04 26.72
C VAL A 304 21.35 -12.67 28.12
N ASP A 305 21.15 -11.90 29.20
CA ASP A 305 21.17 -12.48 30.57
C ASP A 305 19.92 -13.33 30.87
N HIS A 306 18.79 -13.04 30.21
CA HIS A 306 17.51 -13.71 30.45
C HIS A 306 17.09 -14.68 29.34
N TRP A 307 17.23 -14.36 28.04
CA TRP A 307 16.50 -15.11 27.00
C TRP A 307 17.36 -15.85 25.96
N THR A 308 18.58 -15.42 25.64
CA THR A 308 19.45 -16.13 24.67
C THR A 308 19.69 -17.60 25.05
N LEU A 309 19.72 -17.93 26.35
CA LEU A 309 19.88 -19.32 26.83
C LEU A 309 18.58 -19.95 27.39
N ARG A 310 17.50 -19.17 27.57
CA ARG A 310 16.22 -19.65 28.13
C ARG A 310 15.08 -19.68 27.12
N ALA A 311 15.29 -19.20 25.90
CA ALA A 311 14.29 -19.27 24.85
C ALA A 311 13.88 -20.74 24.58
N PRO A 312 12.59 -21.02 24.27
CA PRO A 312 12.02 -22.37 24.37
C PRO A 312 12.60 -23.40 23.39
N THR A 313 13.20 -22.95 22.29
CA THR A 313 13.79 -23.80 21.25
C THR A 313 15.17 -23.28 20.86
N VAL A 314 16.02 -24.15 20.30
CA VAL A 314 17.35 -23.78 19.78
C VAL A 314 17.23 -22.73 18.66
N ASP A 315 16.20 -22.81 17.83
CA ASP A 315 15.92 -21.84 16.77
C ASP A 315 15.55 -20.47 17.36
N ASP A 316 14.79 -20.43 18.46
CA ASP A 316 14.47 -19.20 19.17
C ASP A 316 15.70 -18.64 19.91
N GLN A 317 16.53 -19.48 20.53
CA GLN A 317 17.81 -19.06 21.14
C GLN A 317 18.71 -18.35 20.11
N TRP A 318 18.82 -18.90 18.89
CA TRP A 318 19.59 -18.29 17.82
C TRP A 318 18.98 -16.97 17.31
N ARG A 319 17.64 -16.90 17.19
CA ARG A 319 16.94 -15.65 16.82
C ARG A 319 17.11 -14.56 17.87
N VAL A 320 17.02 -14.90 19.16
CA VAL A 320 17.27 -13.97 20.28
C VAL A 320 18.73 -13.50 20.31
N ALA A 321 19.69 -14.39 20.04
CA ALA A 321 21.10 -14.01 19.90
C ALA A 321 21.34 -13.03 18.74
N ARG A 322 20.65 -13.20 17.61
CA ARG A 322 20.71 -12.28 16.48
C ARG A 322 20.13 -10.91 16.82
N ILE A 323 18.94 -10.86 17.44
CA ILE A 323 18.29 -9.61 17.88
C ILE A 323 19.21 -8.86 18.85
N ALA A 324 19.78 -9.55 19.84
CA ALA A 324 20.75 -8.97 20.77
C ALA A 324 21.97 -8.36 20.07
N ALA A 325 22.46 -8.96 18.99
CA ALA A 325 23.60 -8.45 18.22
C ALA A 325 23.22 -7.21 17.38
N GLU A 326 22.01 -7.18 16.81
CA GLU A 326 21.46 -6.05 16.06
C GLU A 326 21.30 -4.82 16.99
N GLU A 327 20.70 -5.00 18.16
CA GLU A 327 20.53 -3.98 19.23
C GLU A 327 21.89 -3.42 19.73
N ILE A 328 22.88 -4.28 19.98
CA ILE A 328 24.24 -3.83 20.33
C ILE A 328 24.82 -2.90 19.25
N ASP A 329 24.56 -3.19 17.97
CA ASP A 329 25.04 -2.39 16.86
C ASP A 329 24.25 -1.07 16.72
N HIS A 330 22.93 -1.09 16.91
CA HIS A 330 22.07 0.09 17.01
C HIS A 330 22.57 1.06 18.10
N CYS A 331 22.83 0.56 19.32
CA CYS A 331 23.43 1.35 20.38
C CYS A 331 24.78 1.95 19.97
N ARG A 332 25.67 1.16 19.36
CA ARG A 332 26.98 1.63 18.89
C ARG A 332 26.87 2.72 17.83
N LYS A 333 25.89 2.64 16.92
CA LYS A 333 25.56 3.70 15.94
C LYS A 333 25.19 5.00 16.67
N MET A 334 24.30 4.94 17.68
CA MET A 334 23.90 6.12 18.47
C MET A 334 25.06 6.70 19.31
N LEU A 335 25.87 5.84 19.95
CA LEU A 335 27.08 6.26 20.67
C LEU A 335 28.12 6.93 19.76
N ARG A 336 28.24 6.46 18.51
CA ARG A 336 29.09 7.10 17.50
C ARG A 336 28.59 8.50 17.15
N LEU A 337 27.28 8.68 16.95
CA LEU A 337 26.66 9.99 16.72
C LEU A 337 26.88 10.97 17.89
N LEU A 338 26.76 10.48 19.13
CA LEU A 338 27.11 11.25 20.34
C LEU A 338 28.59 11.67 20.36
N GLY A 339 29.49 10.77 19.96
CA GLY A 339 30.91 11.07 19.80
C GLY A 339 31.20 12.17 18.78
N LEU A 340 30.48 12.21 17.65
CA LEU A 340 30.64 13.25 16.62
C LEU A 340 30.29 14.67 17.14
N ILE A 341 29.39 14.78 18.14
CA ILE A 341 28.97 16.04 18.77
C ILE A 341 29.68 16.32 20.11
N GLY A 342 30.77 15.59 20.39
CA GLY A 342 31.64 15.78 21.56
C GLY A 342 31.04 15.28 22.88
N SER A 343 30.12 14.31 22.84
CA SER A 343 29.51 13.70 24.02
C SER A 343 29.94 12.23 24.14
N ASP A 344 30.67 11.89 25.20
CA ASP A 344 30.89 10.49 25.57
C ASP A 344 29.72 9.99 26.44
N ARG A 345 29.16 8.84 26.06
CA ARG A 345 28.13 8.09 26.78
C ARG A 345 28.41 6.58 26.73
N SER A 346 29.66 6.18 26.51
CA SER A 346 30.09 4.77 26.47
C SER A 346 29.75 4.00 27.76
N ASP A 347 29.58 4.71 28.88
CA ASP A 347 29.10 4.18 30.16
C ASP A 347 27.77 3.42 30.05
N ILE A 348 26.90 3.83 29.11
CA ILE A 348 25.59 3.21 28.82
C ILE A 348 25.71 1.69 28.57
N LEU A 349 26.82 1.22 27.98
CA LEU A 349 27.11 -0.21 27.74
C LEU A 349 27.30 -1.04 29.02
N THR A 350 27.64 -0.39 30.13
CA THR A 350 27.96 -1.03 31.42
C THR A 350 27.04 -0.58 32.55
N ARG A 351 26.02 0.23 32.23
CA ARG A 351 25.15 0.89 33.20
C ARG A 351 24.13 -0.11 33.78
N PRO A 352 24.02 -0.26 35.11
CA PRO A 352 23.06 -1.19 35.71
C PRO A 352 21.62 -0.72 35.49
N ARG A 353 20.69 -1.68 35.34
CA ARG A 353 19.24 -1.45 35.06
C ARG A 353 18.63 -0.33 35.92
N SER A 354 18.89 -0.31 37.22
CA SER A 354 18.36 0.70 38.15
C SER A 354 18.80 2.16 37.87
N LYS A 355 19.76 2.39 36.96
CA LYS A 355 20.27 3.71 36.56
C LYS A 355 19.95 4.07 35.09
N ARG A 356 19.15 3.27 34.38
CA ARG A 356 18.65 3.60 33.03
C ARG A 356 17.84 4.91 33.05
N GLU A 357 17.89 5.65 31.94
CA GLU A 357 17.20 6.94 31.77
C GLU A 357 15.69 6.75 31.50
N VAL A 358 15.32 5.61 30.91
CA VAL A 358 13.94 5.24 30.57
C VAL A 358 13.45 4.13 31.52
N GLU A 359 12.28 4.33 32.13
CA GLU A 359 11.74 3.40 33.15
C GLU A 359 11.44 2.00 32.57
N ALA A 360 11.04 1.89 31.31
CA ALA A 360 10.72 0.63 30.63
C ALA A 360 11.84 -0.43 30.71
N PHE A 361 13.11 -0.02 30.65
CA PHE A 361 14.27 -0.93 30.72
C PHE A 361 14.71 -1.24 32.16
N LYS A 362 13.94 -0.78 33.16
CA LYS A 362 14.08 -1.17 34.57
C LYS A 362 13.15 -2.32 34.93
N GLU A 363 11.99 -2.39 34.27
CA GLU A 363 11.01 -3.48 34.41
C GLU A 363 11.61 -4.84 34.06
N ASP A 364 11.06 -5.92 34.65
CA ASP A 364 11.58 -7.28 34.48
C ASP A 364 10.77 -8.12 33.49
N MET A 365 11.44 -9.06 32.82
CA MET A 365 10.82 -9.99 31.84
C MET A 365 10.93 -11.44 32.31
N PRO A 366 10.11 -11.86 33.29
CA PRO A 366 10.17 -13.21 33.86
C PRO A 366 9.63 -14.30 32.92
N THR A 367 8.79 -13.97 31.94
CA THR A 367 8.15 -14.98 31.04
C THR A 367 8.48 -14.79 29.56
N TRP A 368 8.34 -15.86 28.77
CA TRP A 368 8.47 -15.77 27.30
C TRP A 368 7.36 -14.90 26.67
N ALA A 369 6.23 -14.77 27.36
CA ALA A 369 5.17 -13.84 26.98
C ALA A 369 5.59 -12.37 27.18
N ASP A 370 6.26 -12.03 28.30
CA ASP A 370 6.87 -10.71 28.49
C ASP A 370 7.82 -10.39 27.33
N PHE A 371 8.71 -11.33 27.02
CA PHE A 371 9.67 -11.20 25.92
C PHE A 371 9.01 -10.89 24.58
N ALA A 372 7.98 -11.68 24.23
CA ALA A 372 7.26 -11.54 22.97
C ALA A 372 6.43 -10.24 22.90
N ALA A 373 5.81 -9.83 24.02
CA ALA A 373 5.07 -8.57 24.11
C ALA A 373 5.97 -7.33 24.11
N PHE A 374 7.14 -7.40 24.75
CA PHE A 374 8.16 -6.37 24.66
C PHE A 374 8.58 -6.18 23.20
N GLY A 375 9.00 -7.25 22.53
CA GLY A 375 9.43 -7.17 21.12
C GLY A 375 8.33 -6.68 20.18
N MET A 376 7.05 -6.96 20.48
CA MET A 376 5.93 -6.44 19.68
C MET A 376 5.62 -4.96 19.96
N LEU A 377 5.68 -4.51 21.21
CA LEU A 377 5.11 -3.23 21.66
C LEU A 377 6.18 -2.16 21.94
N ILE A 378 7.29 -2.54 22.57
CA ILE A 378 8.37 -1.61 22.96
C ILE A 378 9.24 -1.27 21.76
N ASP A 379 9.67 -2.26 20.98
CA ASP A 379 10.41 -2.05 19.72
C ASP A 379 9.55 -1.25 18.73
N LYS A 380 8.23 -1.41 18.78
CA LYS A 380 7.28 -0.58 17.99
C LYS A 380 7.27 0.88 18.44
N VAL A 381 7.40 1.17 19.73
CA VAL A 381 7.64 2.55 20.22
C VAL A 381 9.02 3.05 19.77
N GLY A 382 10.05 2.18 19.76
CA GLY A 382 11.36 2.42 19.17
C GLY A 382 11.26 2.89 17.71
N GLU A 383 10.60 2.10 16.85
CA GLU A 383 10.32 2.46 15.44
C GLU A 383 9.70 3.85 15.32
N TYR A 384 8.67 4.17 16.13
CA TYR A 384 8.05 5.49 16.12
C TYR A 384 9.00 6.62 16.55
N GLN A 385 9.83 6.41 17.58
CA GLN A 385 10.79 7.41 18.05
C GLN A 385 11.90 7.68 17.02
N LEU A 386 12.37 6.64 16.35
CA LEU A 386 13.35 6.69 15.27
C LEU A 386 12.76 7.32 13.99
N ASP A 387 11.50 7.00 13.67
CA ASP A 387 10.75 7.61 12.56
C ASP A 387 10.61 9.14 12.76
N GLU A 388 10.48 9.64 14.00
CA GLU A 388 10.50 11.10 14.24
C GLU A 388 11.79 11.78 13.77
N MET A 389 12.91 11.05 13.76
CA MET A 389 14.23 11.57 13.41
C MET A 389 14.57 11.41 11.92
N ILE A 390 13.68 10.82 11.11
CA ILE A 390 13.81 10.87 9.63
C ILE A 390 13.71 12.31 9.15
N SER A 391 14.57 12.68 8.20
CA SER A 391 14.74 14.07 7.74
C SER A 391 15.17 15.04 8.85
N SER A 392 15.77 14.55 9.94
CA SER A 392 16.34 15.40 10.99
C SER A 392 17.31 16.43 10.40
N SER A 393 17.31 17.62 11.01
CA SER A 393 18.25 18.67 10.68
C SER A 393 19.70 18.24 10.88
N TYR A 394 20.02 17.26 11.73
CA TYR A 394 21.38 16.72 11.86
C TYR A 394 21.62 15.57 10.88
N GLN A 395 22.35 15.85 9.79
CA GLN A 395 22.51 14.93 8.64
C GLN A 395 23.08 13.54 8.98
N PRO A 396 24.09 13.38 9.86
CA PRO A 396 24.70 12.07 10.14
C PRO A 396 23.75 11.00 10.70
N ILE A 397 22.57 11.38 11.19
CA ILE A 397 21.52 10.45 11.61
C ILE A 397 21.03 9.58 10.43
N GLU A 398 20.99 10.14 9.21
CA GLU A 398 20.46 9.44 8.03
C GLU A 398 21.34 8.28 7.53
N ASP A 399 22.62 8.27 7.89
CA ASP A 399 23.55 7.20 7.52
C ASP A 399 23.21 5.88 8.25
N TYR A 400 22.49 5.95 9.37
CA TYR A 400 22.25 4.79 10.26
C TYR A 400 20.76 4.43 10.41
N LEU A 401 19.86 5.42 10.51
CA LEU A 401 18.41 5.16 10.71
C LEU A 401 17.80 4.17 9.70
N PRO A 402 18.08 4.23 8.37
CA PRO A 402 17.44 3.33 7.42
C PRO A 402 17.80 1.85 7.63
N GLN A 403 18.93 1.55 8.28
CA GLN A 403 19.29 0.18 8.65
C GLN A 403 18.55 -0.24 9.92
N ILE A 404 18.63 0.57 10.98
CA ILE A 404 17.96 0.35 12.26
C ILE A 404 16.46 0.10 12.04
N LEU A 405 15.76 1.01 11.36
CA LEU A 405 14.33 0.90 11.03
C LEU A 405 13.93 -0.32 10.17
N ARG A 406 14.87 -1.03 9.55
CA ARG A 406 14.61 -2.32 8.89
C ARG A 406 14.80 -3.51 9.84
N GLU A 407 15.75 -3.40 10.75
CA GLU A 407 16.06 -4.40 11.77
C GLU A 407 14.95 -4.44 12.83
N GLU A 408 14.52 -3.28 13.34
CA GLU A 408 13.34 -3.11 14.23
C GLU A 408 12.08 -3.84 13.73
N LYS A 409 11.76 -3.69 12.43
CA LYS A 409 10.60 -4.35 11.81
C LYS A 409 10.68 -5.87 11.87
N GLY A 410 11.90 -6.41 11.88
CA GLY A 410 12.16 -7.83 12.08
C GLY A 410 11.93 -8.27 13.53
N HIS A 411 12.24 -7.41 14.50
CA HIS A 411 12.03 -7.66 15.93
C HIS A 411 10.54 -7.63 16.27
N ILE A 412 9.84 -6.57 15.85
CA ILE A 412 8.37 -6.40 15.97
C ILE A 412 7.62 -7.60 15.39
N SER A 413 7.96 -8.00 14.15
CA SER A 413 7.32 -9.15 13.52
C SER A 413 7.61 -10.47 14.24
N TYR A 414 8.81 -10.63 14.83
CA TYR A 414 9.15 -11.82 15.61
C TYR A 414 8.41 -11.85 16.95
N GLY A 415 8.34 -10.74 17.68
CA GLY A 415 7.56 -10.61 18.93
C GLY A 415 6.09 -10.96 18.72
N GLN A 416 5.45 -10.37 17.70
CA GLN A 416 4.08 -10.70 17.32
C GLN A 416 3.91 -12.20 17.01
N GLN A 417 4.80 -12.80 16.21
CA GLN A 417 4.74 -14.24 15.89
C GLN A 417 4.88 -15.13 17.14
N GLN A 418 5.65 -14.73 18.15
CA GLN A 418 5.78 -15.49 19.39
C GLN A 418 4.54 -15.35 20.29
N LEU A 419 3.94 -14.15 20.39
CA LEU A 419 2.64 -13.98 21.05
C LEU A 419 1.55 -14.81 20.37
N GLU A 420 1.48 -14.79 19.04
CA GLU A 420 0.51 -15.61 18.30
C GLU A 420 0.70 -17.12 18.54
N LYS A 421 1.94 -17.61 18.68
CA LYS A 421 2.21 -19.01 19.05
C LYS A 421 1.73 -19.33 20.47
N LEU A 422 1.97 -18.43 21.42
CA LEU A 422 1.53 -18.59 22.82
C LEU A 422 0.00 -18.56 22.93
N VAL A 423 -0.67 -17.62 22.26
CA VAL A 423 -2.15 -17.56 22.19
C VAL A 423 -2.75 -18.85 21.62
N ARG A 424 -2.06 -19.50 20.68
CA ARG A 424 -2.47 -20.78 20.08
C ARG A 424 -2.15 -22.02 20.93
N SER A 425 -1.33 -21.92 21.98
CA SER A 425 -0.95 -23.08 22.81
C SER A 425 -2.01 -23.50 23.84
N GLY A 426 -3.01 -22.64 24.11
CA GLY A 426 -4.15 -22.93 24.98
C GLY A 426 -4.50 -21.77 25.92
N ASP A 427 -5.43 -22.00 26.85
CA ASP A 427 -5.94 -20.98 27.77
C ASP A 427 -4.84 -20.37 28.67
N GLU A 428 -3.87 -21.18 29.08
CA GLU A 428 -2.71 -20.71 29.84
C GLU A 428 -1.83 -19.76 29.02
N GLY A 429 -1.53 -20.13 27.76
CA GLY A 429 -0.75 -19.29 26.85
C GLY A 429 -1.47 -17.99 26.47
N ARG A 430 -2.81 -18.02 26.32
CA ARG A 430 -3.64 -16.82 26.19
C ARG A 430 -3.57 -15.92 27.43
N THR A 431 -3.70 -16.49 28.62
CA THR A 431 -3.65 -15.74 29.88
C THR A 431 -2.29 -15.07 30.10
N GLN A 432 -1.19 -15.80 29.83
CA GLN A 432 0.17 -15.25 29.91
C GLN A 432 0.40 -14.14 28.86
N SER A 433 -0.07 -14.35 27.62
CA SER A 433 0.04 -13.35 26.55
C SER A 433 -0.73 -12.07 26.87
N GLN A 434 -1.96 -12.18 27.39
CA GLN A 434 -2.76 -11.01 27.78
C GLN A 434 -2.09 -10.23 28.92
N ALA A 435 -1.65 -10.92 29.97
CA ALA A 435 -0.98 -10.27 31.10
C ALA A 435 0.31 -9.54 30.68
N ALA A 436 1.05 -10.11 29.72
CA ALA A 436 2.23 -9.46 29.14
C ALA A 436 1.85 -8.24 28.27
N ILE A 437 0.83 -8.35 27.43
CA ILE A 437 0.33 -7.24 26.59
C ILE A 437 -0.17 -6.08 27.48
N ASP A 438 -1.01 -6.35 28.48
CA ASP A 438 -1.58 -5.34 29.37
C ASP A 438 -0.48 -4.52 30.07
N LYS A 439 0.59 -5.19 30.50
CA LYS A 439 1.79 -4.57 31.10
C LYS A 439 2.58 -3.75 30.07
N TRP A 440 3.04 -4.38 28.99
CA TRP A 440 3.99 -3.75 28.06
C TRP A 440 3.35 -2.68 27.18
N TYR A 441 2.04 -2.74 26.94
CA TYR A 441 1.30 -1.67 26.27
C TYR A 441 1.28 -0.38 27.11
N VAL A 442 0.98 -0.48 28.41
CA VAL A 442 1.00 0.69 29.32
C VAL A 442 2.42 1.27 29.42
N VAL A 443 3.43 0.42 29.59
CA VAL A 443 4.85 0.84 29.64
C VAL A 443 5.28 1.55 28.34
N GLY A 444 4.88 1.02 27.17
CA GLY A 444 5.16 1.65 25.87
C GLY A 444 4.48 3.01 25.70
N LEU A 445 3.24 3.16 26.20
CA LEU A 445 2.54 4.45 26.19
C LEU A 445 3.21 5.53 27.04
N ASP A 446 3.90 5.16 28.11
CA ASP A 446 4.66 6.07 28.98
C ASP A 446 6.02 6.46 28.39
N MET A 447 6.61 5.63 27.52
CA MET A 447 7.88 5.94 26.82
C MET A 447 7.79 7.16 25.89
N PHE A 448 6.60 7.55 25.44
CA PHE A 448 6.40 8.82 24.73
C PHE A 448 6.54 10.05 25.66
N GLY A 449 6.44 9.87 26.98
CA GLY A 449 6.51 10.95 27.97
C GLY A 449 5.30 11.90 27.94
N GLN A 450 5.40 13.00 28.69
CA GLN A 450 4.26 13.91 28.90
C GLN A 450 3.92 14.76 27.68
N SER A 451 2.64 14.71 27.29
CA SER A 451 2.01 15.60 26.31
C SER A 451 2.16 17.07 26.70
N ASN A 452 2.34 17.96 25.72
CA ASN A 452 2.48 19.42 25.90
C ASN A 452 3.73 19.90 26.65
N SER A 453 4.83 19.12 26.67
CA SER A 453 6.11 19.64 27.15
C SER A 453 6.64 20.72 26.18
N ALA A 454 6.98 21.91 26.68
CA ALA A 454 7.59 22.98 25.86
C ALA A 454 8.90 22.54 25.17
N ARG A 455 9.58 21.50 25.70
CA ARG A 455 10.75 20.89 25.08
C ARG A 455 10.41 20.10 23.80
N THR A 456 9.20 19.54 23.73
CA THR A 456 8.70 18.81 22.56
C THR A 456 8.53 19.75 21.36
N GLU A 457 7.97 20.93 21.61
CA GLU A 457 7.84 22.00 20.60
C GLU A 457 9.22 22.45 20.09
N ARG A 458 10.20 22.60 21.00
CA ARG A 458 11.58 22.93 20.63
C ARG A 458 12.24 21.88 19.73
N TYR A 459 12.03 20.57 19.96
CA TYR A 459 12.59 19.55 19.06
C TYR A 459 12.07 19.70 17.61
N ILE A 460 10.84 20.17 17.43
CA ILE A 460 10.25 20.41 16.11
C ILE A 460 10.73 21.74 15.52
N GLU A 461 10.78 22.81 16.32
CA GLU A 461 11.33 24.13 15.92
C GLU A 461 12.77 24.01 15.38
N TRP A 462 13.58 23.15 16.01
CA TRP A 462 14.97 22.85 15.60
C TRP A 462 15.08 21.74 14.54
N GLY A 463 13.97 21.18 14.06
CA GLY A 463 13.94 20.12 13.05
C GLY A 463 14.59 18.80 13.48
N LEU A 464 14.68 18.53 14.79
CA LEU A 464 15.23 17.30 15.36
C LEU A 464 14.18 16.17 15.45
N LYS A 465 12.89 16.54 15.49
CA LYS A 465 11.73 15.63 15.38
C LYS A 465 10.71 16.18 14.39
N ARG A 466 9.94 15.30 13.74
CA ARG A 466 8.87 15.68 12.80
C ARG A 466 7.52 16.00 13.46
N ARG A 467 7.12 15.23 14.48
CA ARG A 467 5.84 15.34 15.19
C ARG A 467 6.06 15.53 16.70
N THR A 468 5.02 15.96 17.40
CA THR A 468 5.01 15.95 18.87
C THR A 468 4.90 14.52 19.39
N ASN A 469 5.42 14.27 20.60
CA ASN A 469 5.27 12.97 21.25
C ASN A 469 3.78 12.57 21.43
N GLU A 470 2.86 13.53 21.55
CA GLU A 470 1.40 13.28 21.64
C GLU A 470 0.79 12.88 20.28
N GLU A 471 1.31 13.39 19.17
CA GLU A 471 0.90 12.94 17.83
C GLU A 471 1.45 11.54 17.53
N ALA A 472 2.71 11.29 17.86
CA ALA A 472 3.32 9.96 17.75
C ALA A 472 2.57 8.92 18.61
N ARG A 473 2.28 9.25 19.88
CA ARG A 473 1.50 8.40 20.80
C ARG A 473 0.10 8.09 20.26
N ARG A 474 -0.61 9.07 19.71
CA ARG A 474 -1.94 8.86 19.11
C ARG A 474 -1.89 8.00 17.84
N GLN A 475 -0.82 8.11 17.04
CA GLN A 475 -0.62 7.24 15.86
C GLN A 475 -0.28 5.81 16.27
N TYR A 476 0.63 5.64 17.24
CA TYR A 476 0.93 4.35 17.87
C TYR A 476 -0.34 3.66 18.39
N ILE A 477 -1.17 4.34 19.20
CA ILE A 477 -2.47 3.82 19.68
C ILE A 477 -3.35 3.38 18.50
N ALA A 478 -3.52 4.24 17.48
CA ALA A 478 -4.38 3.93 16.35
C ALA A 478 -3.89 2.75 15.47
N GLU A 479 -2.59 2.44 15.49
CA GLU A 479 -1.99 1.32 14.77
C GLU A 479 -1.91 0.04 15.61
N VAL A 480 -1.65 0.16 16.91
CA VAL A 480 -1.36 -0.96 17.82
C VAL A 480 -2.62 -1.49 18.52
N ASP A 481 -3.61 -0.66 18.84
CA ASP A 481 -4.87 -1.15 19.44
C ASP A 481 -5.53 -2.24 18.57
N PRO A 482 -5.65 -2.09 17.23
CA PRO A 482 -6.15 -3.15 16.36
C PRO A 482 -5.25 -4.41 16.37
N GLN A 483 -3.94 -4.26 16.52
CA GLN A 483 -3.00 -5.40 16.57
C GLN A 483 -3.10 -6.15 17.90
N ILE A 484 -3.35 -5.44 19.00
CA ILE A 484 -3.67 -6.03 20.30
C ILE A 484 -5.01 -6.76 20.24
N GLU A 485 -6.07 -6.15 19.67
CA GLU A 485 -7.35 -6.83 19.47
C GLU A 485 -7.19 -8.10 18.63
N LEU A 486 -6.42 -8.05 17.54
CA LEU A 486 -6.09 -9.21 16.71
C LEU A 486 -5.28 -10.27 17.48
N THR A 487 -4.35 -9.88 18.35
CA THR A 487 -3.52 -10.83 19.10
C THR A 487 -4.28 -11.45 20.28
N ALA A 488 -5.03 -10.65 21.03
CA ALA A 488 -5.83 -11.06 22.18
C ALA A 488 -7.05 -11.91 21.79
N VAL A 489 -7.70 -11.59 20.66
CA VAL A 489 -8.94 -12.25 20.18
C VAL A 489 -8.65 -13.24 19.04
N GLY A 490 -7.49 -13.91 19.06
CA GLY A 490 -7.18 -15.03 18.14
C GLY A 490 -7.28 -14.70 16.64
N GLY A 491 -7.08 -13.42 16.31
CA GLY A 491 -7.34 -12.81 15.01
C GLY A 491 -6.12 -12.81 14.09
N LEU A 492 -5.96 -13.89 13.34
CA LEU A 492 -5.13 -13.90 12.13
C LEU A 492 -5.57 -12.82 11.13
N ARG A 493 -4.66 -11.96 10.65
CA ARG A 493 -4.48 -11.60 9.22
C ARG A 493 -3.32 -10.63 8.97
N GLY A 494 -2.18 -11.21 8.55
CA GLY A 494 -1.06 -10.49 7.92
C GLY A 494 -0.20 -11.50 7.15
N ALA A 495 -0.45 -11.64 5.85
CA ALA A 495 -0.03 -12.76 4.99
C ALA A 495 -0.58 -14.14 5.41
N THR A 496 -1.46 -14.71 4.57
CA THR A 496 -2.10 -16.02 4.81
C THR A 496 -1.55 -17.09 3.85
N PRO A 497 -0.67 -18.01 4.32
CA PRO A 497 -0.68 -19.39 3.86
C PRO A 497 -1.95 -20.10 4.39
N PRO A 498 -2.45 -21.16 3.72
CA PRO A 498 -3.88 -21.44 3.69
C PRO A 498 -4.45 -22.10 4.96
N SER A 499 -5.35 -21.41 5.68
CA SER A 499 -6.46 -22.03 6.47
C SER A 499 -7.51 -21.09 7.12
N ALA A 500 -7.44 -19.76 6.95
CA ALA A 500 -8.41 -18.84 7.57
C ALA A 500 -9.78 -18.82 6.85
N ARG A 501 -10.68 -19.73 7.26
CA ARG A 501 -12.10 -19.77 6.83
C ARG A 501 -12.78 -18.42 7.07
N PHE A 502 -13.57 -17.95 6.11
CA PHE A 502 -14.32 -16.69 6.17
C PHE A 502 -15.53 -16.76 5.23
N ASN A 503 -16.71 -16.40 5.73
CA ASN A 503 -17.93 -16.29 4.92
C ASN A 503 -18.54 -14.88 5.09
N LEU A 504 -18.78 -14.16 3.99
CA LEU A 504 -19.26 -12.78 4.07
C LEU A 504 -20.64 -12.66 4.74
N ALA A 505 -21.54 -13.64 4.56
CA ALA A 505 -22.86 -13.60 5.18
C ALA A 505 -22.77 -13.67 6.72
N THR A 506 -21.90 -14.52 7.25
CA THR A 506 -21.66 -14.60 8.70
C THR A 506 -21.07 -13.31 9.25
N ALA A 507 -20.18 -12.68 8.48
CA ALA A 507 -19.50 -11.43 8.87
C ALA A 507 -20.42 -10.19 8.86
N LEU A 508 -21.50 -10.20 8.07
CA LEU A 508 -22.47 -9.09 7.97
C LEU A 508 -23.73 -9.28 8.80
N VAL A 509 -24.12 -10.52 9.15
CA VAL A 509 -25.38 -10.81 9.86
C VAL A 509 -25.16 -11.63 11.13
N ASP A 510 -24.63 -12.85 11.03
CA ASP A 510 -24.53 -13.75 12.18
C ASP A 510 -23.64 -13.20 13.31
N SER A 511 -22.62 -12.41 12.96
CA SER A 511 -21.75 -11.67 13.90
C SER A 511 -22.53 -10.80 14.89
N HIS A 512 -23.64 -10.20 14.46
CA HIS A 512 -24.51 -9.40 15.34
C HIS A 512 -25.35 -10.23 16.28
N LEU A 513 -25.74 -11.44 15.88
CA LEU A 513 -26.44 -12.38 16.76
C LEU A 513 -25.50 -12.85 17.87
N VAL A 514 -24.25 -13.19 17.52
CA VAL A 514 -23.19 -13.56 18.49
C VAL A 514 -22.87 -12.40 19.43
N ALA A 515 -22.85 -11.17 18.93
CA ALA A 515 -22.62 -9.96 19.73
C ALA A 515 -23.84 -9.50 20.58
N GLY A 516 -24.97 -10.23 20.56
CA GLY A 516 -26.18 -9.85 21.30
C GLY A 516 -26.95 -8.67 20.70
N HIS A 517 -26.66 -8.27 19.47
CA HIS A 517 -27.29 -7.18 18.72
C HIS A 517 -28.49 -7.62 17.86
N GLY A 518 -28.98 -8.85 18.03
CA GLY A 518 -30.04 -9.44 17.20
C GLY A 518 -31.32 -8.61 17.09
N ASP A 519 -31.71 -7.89 18.15
CA ASP A 519 -32.92 -7.05 18.16
C ASP A 519 -32.76 -5.68 17.49
N ARG A 520 -31.53 -5.31 17.05
CA ARG A 520 -31.30 -4.04 16.35
C ARG A 520 -31.95 -4.04 14.97
N PRO A 521 -32.50 -2.90 14.49
CA PRO A 521 -32.98 -2.76 13.12
C PRO A 521 -31.87 -2.97 12.08
N ALA A 522 -32.06 -3.90 11.15
CA ALA A 522 -31.17 -4.13 10.00
C ALA A 522 -31.73 -3.49 8.72
N ILE A 523 -33.03 -3.67 8.46
CA ILE A 523 -33.70 -3.20 7.25
C ILE A 523 -34.98 -2.45 7.60
N ARG A 524 -35.20 -1.31 6.94
CA ARG A 524 -36.51 -0.66 6.82
C ARG A 524 -36.99 -0.74 5.38
N TYR A 525 -38.21 -1.23 5.18
CA TYR A 525 -38.78 -1.48 3.85
C TYR A 525 -40.31 -1.40 3.92
N GLU A 526 -40.93 -0.56 3.10
CA GLU A 526 -42.39 -0.40 2.98
C GLU A 526 -43.13 -0.29 4.33
N GLY A 527 -42.59 0.54 5.24
CA GLY A 527 -43.14 0.77 6.60
C GLY A 527 -42.85 -0.35 7.61
N ARG A 528 -42.32 -1.49 7.18
CA ARG A 528 -41.85 -2.58 8.04
C ARG A 528 -40.40 -2.34 8.47
N THR A 529 -40.06 -2.83 9.65
CA THR A 529 -38.67 -2.94 10.12
C THR A 529 -38.37 -4.42 10.33
N LEU A 530 -37.22 -4.89 9.86
CA LEU A 530 -36.69 -6.22 10.16
C LEU A 530 -35.47 -6.05 11.06
N THR A 531 -35.38 -6.84 12.13
CA THR A 531 -34.20 -6.89 13.00
C THR A 531 -33.09 -7.77 12.40
N TYR A 532 -31.87 -7.71 12.94
CA TYR A 532 -30.79 -8.62 12.54
C TYR A 532 -31.16 -10.10 12.76
N ALA A 533 -31.88 -10.43 13.85
CA ALA A 533 -32.34 -11.79 14.12
C ALA A 533 -33.41 -12.26 13.13
N GLU A 534 -34.34 -11.40 12.74
CA GLU A 534 -35.34 -11.72 11.70
C GLU A 534 -34.69 -11.87 10.32
N LEU A 535 -33.73 -11.01 10.01
CA LEU A 535 -32.93 -11.08 8.78
C LEU A 535 -32.11 -12.38 8.72
N ALA A 536 -31.45 -12.78 9.81
CA ALA A 536 -30.68 -14.02 9.87
C ALA A 536 -31.54 -15.25 9.52
N ARG A 537 -32.73 -15.38 10.14
CA ARG A 537 -33.69 -16.45 9.80
C ARG A 537 -34.11 -16.42 8.32
N LEU A 538 -34.27 -15.23 7.73
CA LEU A 538 -34.63 -15.07 6.32
C LEU A 538 -33.47 -15.44 5.37
N VAL A 539 -32.23 -15.10 5.73
CA VAL A 539 -30.99 -15.51 5.04
C VAL A 539 -30.83 -17.03 5.09
N ASP A 540 -31.09 -17.64 6.24
CA ASP A 540 -30.96 -19.09 6.45
C ASP A 540 -32.02 -19.87 5.68
N ARG A 541 -33.27 -19.39 5.69
CA ARG A 541 -34.36 -19.89 4.82
C ARG A 541 -34.00 -19.78 3.35
N ALA A 542 -33.40 -18.66 2.92
CA ALA A 542 -32.99 -18.48 1.53
C ALA A 542 -31.84 -19.43 1.11
N GLY A 543 -30.83 -19.62 1.97
CA GLY A 543 -29.76 -20.58 1.71
C GLY A 543 -30.24 -22.03 1.70
N ASN A 544 -31.10 -22.42 2.65
CA ASN A 544 -31.72 -23.74 2.67
C ASN A 544 -32.65 -23.98 1.47
N ALA A 545 -33.42 -22.97 1.05
CA ALA A 545 -34.23 -23.03 -0.17
C ALA A 545 -33.38 -23.23 -1.43
N LEU A 546 -32.21 -22.58 -1.52
CA LEU A 546 -31.28 -22.77 -2.65
C LEU A 546 -30.62 -24.16 -2.61
N ARG A 547 -30.23 -24.67 -1.44
CA ARG A 547 -29.75 -26.07 -1.29
C ARG A 547 -30.80 -27.09 -1.74
N ALA A 548 -32.09 -26.85 -1.44
CA ALA A 548 -33.20 -27.68 -1.90
C ALA A 548 -33.47 -27.60 -3.43
N LEU A 549 -32.78 -26.71 -4.16
CA LEU A 549 -32.76 -26.63 -5.64
C LEU A 549 -31.43 -27.14 -6.24
N ASP A 550 -30.73 -27.98 -5.50
CA ASP A 550 -29.43 -28.58 -5.83
C ASP A 550 -28.35 -27.53 -6.18
N VAL A 551 -28.43 -26.34 -5.58
CA VAL A 551 -27.38 -25.31 -5.71
C VAL A 551 -26.21 -25.71 -4.83
N ASP A 552 -25.10 -26.01 -5.48
CA ASP A 552 -23.83 -26.44 -4.88
C ASP A 552 -22.86 -25.25 -4.73
N VAL A 553 -21.77 -25.48 -4.01
CA VAL A 553 -20.67 -24.49 -3.83
C VAL A 553 -20.13 -24.03 -5.19
N GLU A 554 -19.73 -22.77 -5.27
CA GLU A 554 -19.31 -22.05 -6.48
C GLU A 554 -20.38 -21.88 -7.59
N GLN A 555 -21.56 -22.53 -7.53
CA GLN A 555 -22.59 -22.37 -8.56
C GLN A 555 -23.20 -20.96 -8.55
N ARG A 556 -23.62 -20.47 -9.73
CA ARG A 556 -24.14 -19.11 -9.87
C ARG A 556 -25.65 -19.06 -9.66
N VAL A 557 -26.10 -18.11 -8.85
CA VAL A 557 -27.52 -17.76 -8.62
C VAL A 557 -27.75 -16.37 -9.20
N ALA A 558 -28.47 -16.26 -10.32
CA ALA A 558 -28.79 -14.97 -10.91
C ALA A 558 -29.91 -14.29 -10.11
N ILE A 559 -29.72 -13.01 -9.76
CA ILE A 559 -30.68 -12.22 -8.97
C ILE A 559 -31.15 -11.03 -9.79
N VAL A 560 -32.45 -10.98 -10.10
CA VAL A 560 -33.13 -9.87 -10.80
C VAL A 560 -34.29 -9.39 -9.93
N LEU A 561 -33.95 -8.82 -8.78
CA LEU A 561 -34.90 -8.30 -7.78
C LEU A 561 -34.73 -6.77 -7.61
N PRO A 562 -35.80 -6.03 -7.23
CA PRO A 562 -35.68 -4.66 -6.74
C PRO A 562 -34.95 -4.61 -5.40
N ASP A 563 -34.70 -3.41 -4.86
CA ASP A 563 -34.15 -3.25 -3.52
C ASP A 563 -35.19 -3.67 -2.46
N SER A 564 -35.08 -4.90 -1.96
CA SER A 564 -36.03 -5.49 -1.00
C SER A 564 -35.37 -6.52 -0.07
N PRO A 565 -36.03 -6.95 1.03
CA PRO A 565 -35.52 -8.01 1.89
C PRO A 565 -35.23 -9.32 1.15
N GLU A 566 -36.02 -9.65 0.12
CA GLU A 566 -35.83 -10.84 -0.72
C GLU A 566 -34.52 -10.78 -1.51
N PHE A 567 -34.10 -9.59 -1.98
CA PHE A 567 -32.78 -9.42 -2.59
C PHE A 567 -31.68 -9.76 -1.58
N VAL A 568 -31.72 -9.13 -0.40
CA VAL A 568 -30.68 -9.30 0.63
C VAL A 568 -30.61 -10.74 1.10
N ALA A 569 -31.76 -11.37 1.36
CA ALA A 569 -31.85 -12.76 1.76
C ALA A 569 -31.32 -13.72 0.69
N THR A 570 -31.69 -13.54 -0.58
CA THR A 570 -31.18 -14.38 -1.68
C THR A 570 -29.67 -14.22 -1.85
N PHE A 571 -29.17 -12.98 -1.79
CA PHE A 571 -27.76 -12.67 -1.97
C PHE A 571 -26.90 -13.25 -0.83
N LEU A 572 -27.24 -12.95 0.43
CA LEU A 572 -26.49 -13.48 1.57
C LEU A 572 -26.72 -14.99 1.78
N GLY A 573 -27.92 -15.50 1.50
CA GLY A 573 -28.23 -16.93 1.62
C GLY A 573 -27.44 -17.77 0.62
N ALA A 574 -27.28 -17.30 -0.62
CA ALA A 574 -26.38 -17.93 -1.60
C ALA A 574 -24.92 -17.95 -1.10
N ILE A 575 -24.42 -16.81 -0.61
CA ILE A 575 -23.05 -16.71 -0.06
C ILE A 575 -22.88 -17.61 1.19
N LYS A 576 -23.89 -17.71 2.06
CA LYS A 576 -23.86 -18.53 3.26
C LYS A 576 -23.73 -20.02 2.95
N ILE A 577 -24.22 -20.48 1.79
CA ILE A 577 -24.02 -21.86 1.28
C ILE A 577 -22.81 -22.02 0.35
N GLY A 578 -21.97 -20.99 0.19
CA GLY A 578 -20.81 -21.01 -0.71
C GLY A 578 -21.15 -20.87 -2.20
N ALA A 579 -22.39 -20.59 -2.54
CA ALA A 579 -22.82 -20.28 -3.90
C ALA A 579 -22.55 -18.79 -4.23
N VAL A 580 -22.47 -18.48 -5.53
CA VAL A 580 -22.03 -17.18 -6.05
C VAL A 580 -23.24 -16.42 -6.63
N PRO A 581 -23.87 -15.49 -5.88
CA PRO A 581 -24.90 -14.64 -6.45
C PRO A 581 -24.34 -13.75 -7.56
N VAL A 582 -25.14 -13.56 -8.60
CA VAL A 582 -24.86 -12.71 -9.76
C VAL A 582 -25.92 -11.63 -9.80
N THR A 583 -25.58 -10.41 -9.38
CA THR A 583 -26.56 -9.33 -9.25
C THR A 583 -26.80 -8.66 -10.60
N LEU A 584 -28.04 -8.72 -11.09
CA LEU A 584 -28.45 -8.21 -12.41
C LEU A 584 -29.46 -7.08 -12.27
N SER A 585 -29.37 -6.07 -13.14
CA SER A 585 -30.29 -4.94 -13.11
C SER A 585 -31.67 -5.32 -13.65
N THR A 586 -32.72 -4.90 -12.92
CA THR A 586 -34.13 -5.00 -13.34
C THR A 586 -34.47 -4.17 -14.59
N LEU A 587 -33.54 -3.31 -15.04
CA LEU A 587 -33.69 -2.39 -16.18
C LEU A 587 -33.07 -2.92 -17.49
N LEU A 588 -32.57 -4.16 -17.50
CA LEU A 588 -31.96 -4.78 -18.67
C LEU A 588 -32.98 -5.20 -19.74
N THR A 589 -32.50 -5.39 -20.98
CA THR A 589 -33.29 -5.95 -22.08
C THR A 589 -33.27 -7.48 -22.04
N GLU A 590 -34.21 -8.12 -22.74
CA GLU A 590 -34.24 -9.58 -22.92
C GLU A 590 -32.90 -10.14 -23.43
N ARG A 591 -32.28 -9.46 -24.41
CA ARG A 591 -30.99 -9.85 -24.98
C ARG A 591 -29.86 -9.82 -23.95
N ASP A 592 -29.85 -8.80 -23.08
CA ASP A 592 -28.84 -8.68 -22.02
C ASP A 592 -28.99 -9.80 -21.00
N TYR A 593 -30.23 -10.10 -20.57
CA TYR A 593 -30.50 -11.23 -19.68
C TYR A 593 -30.08 -12.56 -20.30
N ALA A 594 -30.40 -12.80 -21.58
CA ALA A 594 -30.03 -14.04 -22.27
C ALA A 594 -28.50 -14.23 -22.32
N TYR A 595 -27.74 -13.18 -22.65
CA TYR A 595 -26.27 -13.18 -22.62
C TYR A 595 -25.74 -13.44 -21.20
N MET A 596 -26.24 -12.72 -20.19
CA MET A 596 -25.73 -12.83 -18.82
C MET A 596 -26.06 -14.19 -18.17
N LEU A 597 -27.21 -14.79 -18.48
CA LEU A 597 -27.59 -16.13 -18.00
C LEU A 597 -26.67 -17.22 -18.59
N ASP A 598 -26.34 -17.14 -19.88
CA ASP A 598 -25.42 -18.10 -20.52
C ASP A 598 -23.95 -17.90 -20.09
N ASP A 599 -23.46 -16.65 -20.03
CA ASP A 599 -22.07 -16.36 -19.65
C ASP A 599 -21.80 -16.69 -18.18
N SER A 600 -22.73 -16.34 -17.27
CA SER A 600 -22.63 -16.70 -15.84
C SER A 600 -22.82 -18.19 -15.56
N ARG A 601 -23.50 -18.91 -16.47
CA ARG A 601 -23.91 -20.31 -16.30
C ARG A 601 -24.68 -20.50 -14.99
N ALA A 602 -25.62 -19.59 -14.70
CA ALA A 602 -26.44 -19.64 -13.50
C ALA A 602 -27.37 -20.87 -13.50
N SER A 603 -27.42 -21.60 -12.39
CA SER A 603 -28.29 -22.77 -12.23
C SER A 603 -29.69 -22.40 -11.73
N VAL A 604 -29.80 -21.29 -11.00
CA VAL A 604 -31.06 -20.72 -10.52
C VAL A 604 -31.14 -19.24 -10.90
N LEU A 605 -32.33 -18.79 -11.27
CA LEU A 605 -32.68 -17.38 -11.45
C LEU A 605 -33.78 -17.01 -10.45
N VAL A 606 -33.50 -16.07 -9.55
CA VAL A 606 -34.50 -15.46 -8.67
C VAL A 606 -34.88 -14.10 -9.26
N VAL A 607 -36.17 -13.92 -9.58
CA VAL A 607 -36.66 -12.82 -10.42
C VAL A 607 -37.96 -12.25 -9.88
N HIS A 608 -38.12 -10.92 -9.94
CA HIS A 608 -39.35 -10.25 -9.51
C HIS A 608 -40.44 -10.32 -10.59
N GLU A 609 -41.70 -10.47 -10.18
CA GLU A 609 -42.85 -10.56 -11.09
C GLU A 609 -42.94 -9.38 -12.08
N SER A 610 -42.58 -8.16 -11.65
CA SER A 610 -42.66 -6.95 -12.47
C SER A 610 -41.69 -6.90 -13.67
N VAL A 611 -40.67 -7.78 -13.72
CA VAL A 611 -39.76 -7.90 -14.85
C VAL A 611 -39.92 -9.20 -15.64
N LEU A 612 -40.79 -10.10 -15.16
CA LEU A 612 -40.92 -11.47 -15.62
C LEU A 612 -41.25 -11.57 -17.12
N GLY A 613 -42.04 -10.64 -17.66
CA GLY A 613 -42.36 -10.56 -19.09
C GLY A 613 -41.13 -10.38 -19.99
N ARG A 614 -40.14 -9.58 -19.57
CA ARG A 614 -38.86 -9.38 -20.31
C ARG A 614 -37.87 -10.53 -20.11
N VAL A 615 -37.98 -11.24 -18.99
CA VAL A 615 -37.06 -12.32 -18.60
C VAL A 615 -37.51 -13.68 -19.17
N ARG A 616 -38.82 -13.92 -19.32
CA ARG A 616 -39.36 -15.24 -19.72
C ARG A 616 -38.78 -15.79 -21.02
N GLN A 617 -38.60 -14.94 -22.04
CA GLN A 617 -38.02 -15.36 -23.32
C GLN A 617 -36.51 -15.58 -23.21
N ALA A 618 -35.80 -14.76 -22.41
CA ALA A 618 -34.39 -14.94 -22.11
C ALA A 618 -34.08 -16.27 -21.40
N CYS A 619 -35.00 -16.78 -20.55
CA CYS A 619 -34.85 -18.09 -19.91
C CYS A 619 -34.97 -19.28 -20.88
N ALA A 620 -35.63 -19.12 -22.03
CA ALA A 620 -35.86 -20.22 -22.95
C ALA A 620 -34.55 -20.73 -23.57
N GLY A 621 -34.34 -22.05 -23.51
CA GLY A 621 -33.17 -22.72 -24.11
C GLY A 621 -31.83 -22.52 -23.39
N ARG A 622 -31.79 -21.91 -22.20
CA ARG A 622 -30.52 -21.74 -21.46
C ARG A 622 -30.04 -23.07 -20.89
N ARG A 623 -28.91 -23.59 -21.39
CA ARG A 623 -28.37 -24.92 -21.05
C ARG A 623 -28.14 -25.15 -19.56
N HIS A 624 -27.82 -24.11 -18.81
CA HIS A 624 -27.41 -24.20 -17.41
C HIS A 624 -28.53 -23.89 -16.41
N LEU A 625 -29.58 -23.19 -16.84
CA LEU A 625 -30.65 -22.72 -15.96
C LEU A 625 -31.65 -23.86 -15.67
N ARG A 626 -31.71 -24.31 -14.41
CA ARG A 626 -32.60 -25.40 -13.98
C ARG A 626 -33.89 -24.89 -13.35
N HIS A 627 -33.82 -23.81 -12.56
CA HIS A 627 -34.97 -23.28 -11.82
C HIS A 627 -35.14 -21.77 -12.02
N VAL A 628 -36.39 -21.34 -12.17
CA VAL A 628 -36.80 -19.93 -12.12
C VAL A 628 -37.70 -19.76 -10.90
N VAL A 629 -37.27 -18.93 -9.96
CA VAL A 629 -37.97 -18.61 -8.71
C VAL A 629 -38.53 -17.18 -8.83
N VAL A 630 -39.84 -17.04 -8.64
CA VAL A 630 -40.55 -15.76 -8.78
C VAL A 630 -40.87 -15.17 -7.42
N ALA A 631 -40.34 -13.97 -7.15
CA ALA A 631 -40.76 -13.13 -6.03
C ALA A 631 -41.94 -12.24 -6.45
N SER A 632 -42.91 -12.07 -5.57
CA SER A 632 -44.16 -11.34 -5.78
C SER A 632 -44.49 -10.51 -4.55
N SER A 633 -44.96 -9.28 -4.74
CA SER A 633 -45.31 -8.36 -3.64
C SER A 633 -46.71 -8.63 -3.06
N GLY A 634 -47.55 -9.43 -3.72
CA GLY A 634 -49.00 -9.44 -3.45
C GLY A 634 -49.78 -10.73 -3.71
N GLY A 635 -49.12 -11.86 -4.03
CA GLY A 635 -49.77 -13.17 -4.11
C GLY A 635 -50.57 -13.42 -5.40
N ALA A 636 -50.39 -14.61 -5.98
CA ALA A 636 -51.15 -15.12 -7.13
C ALA A 636 -51.06 -14.32 -8.46
N ALA A 637 -49.98 -13.56 -8.70
CA ALA A 637 -49.65 -13.15 -10.06
C ALA A 637 -49.43 -14.40 -10.97
N PRO A 638 -49.83 -14.37 -12.26
CA PRO A 638 -49.67 -15.51 -13.17
C PRO A 638 -48.21 -15.93 -13.35
N ARG A 639 -47.81 -17.02 -12.67
CA ARG A 639 -46.48 -17.61 -12.80
C ARG A 639 -46.31 -18.35 -14.14
N PRO A 640 -45.16 -18.24 -14.82
CA PRO A 640 -44.80 -19.11 -15.93
C PRO A 640 -44.90 -20.60 -15.54
N PRO A 641 -45.43 -21.47 -16.41
CA PRO A 641 -45.43 -22.91 -16.18
C PRO A 641 -44.02 -23.41 -15.85
N GLY A 642 -43.88 -24.21 -14.79
CA GLY A 642 -42.60 -24.72 -14.31
C GLY A 642 -41.76 -23.76 -13.46
N SER A 643 -42.25 -22.56 -13.14
CA SER A 643 -41.57 -21.64 -12.20
C SER A 643 -42.06 -21.80 -10.75
N LEU A 644 -41.15 -21.61 -9.81
CA LEU A 644 -41.37 -21.77 -8.37
C LEU A 644 -41.73 -20.43 -7.73
N SER A 645 -42.45 -20.45 -6.60
CA SER A 645 -42.74 -19.24 -5.81
C SER A 645 -41.67 -19.04 -4.74
N PHE A 646 -41.11 -17.84 -4.65
CA PHE A 646 -40.15 -17.49 -3.59
C PHE A 646 -40.78 -17.67 -2.19
N ALA A 647 -42.01 -17.18 -2.00
CA ALA A 647 -42.70 -17.26 -0.71
C ALA A 647 -43.00 -18.71 -0.28
N GLU A 648 -43.36 -19.59 -1.22
CA GLU A 648 -43.59 -21.03 -0.93
C GLU A 648 -42.27 -21.70 -0.48
N LEU A 649 -41.17 -21.44 -1.18
CA LEU A 649 -39.84 -21.99 -0.84
C LEU A 649 -39.32 -21.50 0.52
N ILE A 650 -39.39 -20.20 0.79
CA ILE A 650 -38.91 -19.60 2.06
C ILE A 650 -39.75 -20.06 3.25
N SER A 651 -41.07 -20.24 3.06
CA SER A 651 -41.95 -20.75 4.11
C SER A 651 -41.62 -22.21 4.47
N ALA A 652 -41.34 -23.04 3.46
CA ALA A 652 -41.00 -24.46 3.63
C ALA A 652 -39.57 -24.73 4.12
N ALA A 653 -38.63 -23.79 3.92
CA ALA A 653 -37.24 -23.93 4.35
C ALA A 653 -37.06 -23.76 5.87
N SER A 654 -36.03 -24.41 6.42
CA SER A 654 -35.57 -24.17 7.80
C SER A 654 -34.88 -22.80 7.93
N ASP A 655 -35.04 -22.13 9.07
CA ASP A 655 -34.32 -20.92 9.48
C ASP A 655 -33.04 -21.19 10.27
N GLU A 656 -32.58 -22.44 10.33
CA GLU A 656 -31.24 -22.80 10.81
C GLU A 656 -30.34 -23.23 9.65
N LEU A 657 -29.25 -22.49 9.42
CA LEU A 657 -28.26 -22.81 8.38
C LEU A 657 -26.83 -22.69 8.92
N SER A 658 -26.11 -23.81 8.97
CA SER A 658 -24.66 -23.80 9.16
C SER A 658 -23.98 -23.22 7.90
N PRO A 659 -23.12 -22.18 8.05
CA PRO A 659 -22.44 -21.54 6.94
C PRO A 659 -21.38 -22.46 6.32
N GLU A 660 -21.21 -22.34 5.00
CA GLU A 660 -20.18 -23.06 4.26
C GLU A 660 -18.78 -22.53 4.66
N PRO A 661 -17.82 -23.41 5.03
CA PRO A 661 -16.47 -23.06 5.48
C PRO A 661 -15.54 -22.58 4.35
N THR A 662 -16.04 -21.66 3.52
CA THR A 662 -15.30 -20.96 2.45
C THR A 662 -14.01 -20.30 2.96
N ALA A 663 -12.99 -20.24 2.10
CA ALA A 663 -11.74 -19.53 2.34
C ALA A 663 -11.84 -18.04 1.99
N ALA A 664 -10.86 -17.26 2.43
CA ALA A 664 -10.76 -15.82 2.15
C ALA A 664 -10.82 -15.46 0.65
N ASP A 665 -10.23 -16.32 -0.19
CA ASP A 665 -10.02 -16.11 -1.63
C ASP A 665 -11.06 -16.86 -2.49
N ASP A 666 -12.05 -17.51 -1.88
CA ASP A 666 -13.15 -18.14 -2.61
C ASP A 666 -14.04 -17.05 -3.26
N MET A 667 -14.72 -17.41 -4.34
CA MET A 667 -15.66 -16.49 -4.99
C MET A 667 -16.83 -16.16 -4.05
N SER A 668 -17.08 -14.86 -3.87
CA SER A 668 -18.21 -14.35 -3.10
C SER A 668 -19.39 -14.06 -4.00
N PHE A 669 -19.27 -13.09 -4.91
CA PHE A 669 -20.34 -12.68 -5.83
C PHE A 669 -19.78 -12.10 -7.13
N TRP A 670 -20.61 -12.06 -8.18
CA TRP A 670 -20.25 -11.44 -9.46
C TRP A 670 -21.14 -10.25 -9.78
N GLN A 671 -20.55 -9.23 -10.41
CA GLN A 671 -21.28 -8.07 -10.95
C GLN A 671 -20.87 -7.78 -12.39
N TYR A 672 -21.84 -7.54 -13.27
CA TYR A 672 -21.55 -7.19 -14.65
C TYR A 672 -21.20 -5.69 -14.80
N SER A 673 -19.98 -5.39 -15.26
CA SER A 673 -19.57 -4.04 -15.65
C SER A 673 -19.72 -3.83 -17.17
N SER A 674 -20.26 -2.69 -17.58
CA SER A 674 -20.30 -2.31 -19.00
C SER A 674 -18.92 -1.87 -19.47
N GLY A 675 -18.30 -2.65 -20.37
CA GLY A 675 -17.04 -2.28 -20.99
C GLY A 675 -17.21 -1.20 -22.04
N THR A 676 -16.19 -0.35 -22.22
CA THR A 676 -16.14 0.63 -23.33
C THR A 676 -16.00 -0.04 -24.71
N THR A 677 -15.84 -1.37 -24.74
CA THR A 677 -15.58 -2.19 -25.93
C THR A 677 -16.77 -3.07 -26.38
N GLY A 678 -17.99 -2.87 -25.86
CA GLY A 678 -19.21 -3.49 -26.38
C GLY A 678 -19.99 -4.34 -25.37
N GLU A 679 -19.49 -5.54 -25.02
CA GLU A 679 -20.22 -6.49 -24.17
C GLU A 679 -20.00 -6.28 -22.66
N PRO A 680 -21.00 -6.60 -21.81
CA PRO A 680 -20.82 -6.66 -20.36
C PRO A 680 -19.81 -7.73 -19.92
N LYS A 681 -19.03 -7.44 -18.87
CA LYS A 681 -18.01 -8.34 -18.29
C LYS A 681 -18.38 -8.65 -16.84
N ALA A 682 -18.48 -9.92 -16.44
CA ALA A 682 -18.65 -10.26 -15.03
C ALA A 682 -17.32 -10.04 -14.28
N VAL A 683 -17.36 -9.20 -13.25
CA VAL A 683 -16.29 -8.92 -12.29
C VAL A 683 -16.44 -9.89 -11.13
N VAL A 684 -15.36 -10.60 -10.76
CA VAL A 684 -15.37 -11.65 -9.73
C VAL A 684 -14.79 -11.12 -8.42
N HIS A 685 -15.60 -11.08 -7.36
CA HIS A 685 -15.19 -10.65 -6.02
C HIS A 685 -14.94 -11.83 -5.09
N LEU A 686 -14.03 -11.66 -4.14
CA LEU A 686 -13.59 -12.71 -3.20
C LEU A 686 -14.15 -12.49 -1.79
N GLN A 687 -14.40 -13.57 -1.07
CA GLN A 687 -15.09 -13.58 0.24
C GLN A 687 -14.57 -12.51 1.21
N ALA A 688 -13.26 -12.46 1.48
CA ALA A 688 -12.70 -11.50 2.44
C ALA A 688 -12.68 -10.05 1.90
N SER A 689 -12.32 -9.86 0.63
CA SER A 689 -12.26 -8.55 -0.03
C SER A 689 -13.60 -7.80 -0.01
N CYS A 690 -14.71 -8.53 0.03
CA CYS A 690 -16.05 -7.96 0.09
C CYS A 690 -16.38 -7.26 1.42
N ALA A 691 -15.67 -7.52 2.52
CA ALA A 691 -15.89 -6.81 3.80
C ALA A 691 -15.09 -5.48 3.88
N THR A 692 -13.95 -5.41 3.19
CA THR A 692 -13.03 -4.26 3.16
C THR A 692 -13.69 -2.90 2.90
N PRO A 693 -14.70 -2.74 2.02
CA PRO A 693 -15.44 -1.49 1.85
C PRO A 693 -15.99 -0.90 3.16
N ALA A 694 -16.48 -1.75 4.06
CA ALA A 694 -16.99 -1.33 5.36
C ALA A 694 -15.87 -1.06 6.37
N ASP A 695 -14.83 -1.90 6.37
CA ASP A 695 -13.69 -1.78 7.28
C ASP A 695 -12.83 -0.53 6.98
N LEU A 696 -12.79 -0.08 5.71
CA LEU A 696 -12.02 1.09 5.28
C LEU A 696 -12.89 2.34 5.07
N HIS A 697 -13.73 2.39 4.03
CA HIS A 697 -14.55 3.58 3.76
C HIS A 697 -15.59 3.79 4.87
N GLY A 698 -16.26 2.72 5.31
CA GLY A 698 -17.21 2.77 6.43
C GLY A 698 -16.59 3.28 7.75
N ARG A 699 -15.35 2.88 8.06
CA ARG A 699 -14.61 3.34 9.25
C ARG A 699 -14.06 4.76 9.10
N HIS A 700 -13.29 5.03 8.04
CA HIS A 700 -12.48 6.24 7.92
C HIS A 700 -13.21 7.44 7.32
N VAL A 701 -14.15 7.23 6.38
CA VAL A 701 -14.88 8.32 5.70
C VAL A 701 -16.23 8.54 6.35
N VAL A 702 -17.02 7.47 6.49
CA VAL A 702 -18.38 7.57 7.07
C VAL A 702 -18.32 7.68 8.59
N ALA A 703 -17.34 7.03 9.23
CA ALA A 703 -17.38 6.71 10.66
C ALA A 703 -18.76 6.15 11.05
N MET A 704 -19.16 5.08 10.35
CA MET A 704 -20.47 4.43 10.46
C MET A 704 -20.73 3.97 11.90
N ARG A 705 -21.95 4.21 12.39
CA ARG A 705 -22.37 3.88 13.76
C ARG A 705 -23.54 2.89 13.72
N PRO A 706 -23.71 2.03 14.74
CA PRO A 706 -24.88 1.15 14.82
C PRO A 706 -26.23 1.89 14.74
N ASP A 707 -26.30 3.14 15.21
CA ASP A 707 -27.53 3.95 15.17
C ASP A 707 -27.72 4.73 13.86
N ASP A 708 -26.78 4.64 12.91
CA ASP A 708 -26.94 5.28 11.60
C ASP A 708 -28.03 4.58 10.77
N ARG A 709 -28.75 5.40 9.97
CA ARG A 709 -29.76 4.97 9.01
C ARG A 709 -29.34 5.40 7.62
N VAL A 710 -29.19 4.44 6.72
CA VAL A 710 -28.66 4.67 5.38
C VAL A 710 -29.77 4.68 4.34
N LEU A 711 -29.83 5.73 3.52
CA LEU A 711 -30.65 5.78 2.30
C LEU A 711 -29.74 5.94 1.07
N SER A 712 -29.93 5.10 0.05
CA SER A 712 -29.18 5.14 -1.21
C SER A 712 -30.11 5.29 -2.40
N VAL A 713 -29.78 6.20 -3.34
CA VAL A 713 -30.46 6.25 -4.64
C VAL A 713 -29.96 5.14 -5.59
N ALA A 714 -28.73 4.68 -5.38
CA ALA A 714 -28.11 3.60 -6.14
C ALA A 714 -28.60 2.23 -5.65
N LYS A 715 -29.03 1.40 -6.60
CA LYS A 715 -29.69 0.10 -6.36
C LYS A 715 -28.71 -1.03 -6.00
N LEU A 716 -29.19 -2.02 -5.25
CA LEU A 716 -28.41 -3.17 -4.76
C LEU A 716 -27.76 -3.99 -5.88
N PHE A 717 -28.29 -3.98 -7.10
CA PHE A 717 -27.68 -4.63 -8.25
C PHE A 717 -26.47 -3.89 -8.87
N PHE A 718 -26.07 -2.74 -8.31
CA PHE A 718 -24.83 -2.04 -8.66
C PHE A 718 -23.82 -2.08 -7.51
N SER A 719 -22.52 -2.19 -7.82
CA SER A 719 -21.42 -2.15 -6.84
C SER A 719 -21.55 -1.05 -5.79
N TYR A 720 -21.85 0.19 -6.21
CA TYR A 720 -22.04 1.30 -5.29
C TYR A 720 -23.24 1.08 -4.37
N GLY A 721 -24.43 0.79 -4.91
CA GLY A 721 -25.65 0.58 -4.13
C GLY A 721 -25.61 -0.66 -3.23
N LEU A 722 -24.99 -1.76 -3.68
CA LEU A 722 -24.75 -2.95 -2.87
C LEU A 722 -23.93 -2.62 -1.63
N ASN A 723 -22.84 -1.88 -1.77
CA ASN A 723 -22.03 -1.50 -0.62
C ASN A 723 -22.78 -0.51 0.29
N ASN A 724 -23.45 0.50 -0.29
CA ASN A 724 -24.19 1.52 0.46
C ASN A 724 -25.33 0.93 1.30
N SER A 725 -26.12 0.01 0.74
CA SER A 725 -27.37 -0.48 1.34
C SER A 725 -27.27 -1.90 1.92
N LEU A 726 -26.10 -2.54 1.84
CA LEU A 726 -25.85 -3.85 2.43
C LEU A 726 -24.51 -3.87 3.19
N VAL A 727 -23.38 -3.91 2.49
CA VAL A 727 -22.06 -4.21 3.09
C VAL A 727 -21.67 -3.22 4.20
N VAL A 728 -21.69 -1.91 3.89
CA VAL A 728 -21.23 -0.85 4.80
C VAL A 728 -22.12 -0.73 6.04
N PRO A 729 -23.45 -0.58 5.95
CA PRO A 729 -24.28 -0.52 7.16
C PRO A 729 -24.23 -1.83 7.96
N PHE A 730 -24.27 -2.99 7.30
CA PHE A 730 -24.47 -4.25 8.02
C PHE A 730 -23.24 -4.65 8.81
N ARG A 731 -22.02 -4.45 8.29
CA ARG A 731 -20.79 -4.71 9.05
C ARG A 731 -20.71 -3.92 10.36
N HIS A 732 -21.34 -2.73 10.43
CA HIS A 732 -21.33 -1.84 11.60
C HIS A 732 -22.61 -1.90 12.43
N GLY A 733 -23.51 -2.87 12.19
CA GLY A 733 -24.77 -3.03 12.96
C GLY A 733 -25.78 -1.90 12.75
N ALA A 734 -25.65 -1.17 11.65
CA ALA A 734 -26.49 -0.04 11.25
C ALA A 734 -27.71 -0.49 10.42
N CYS A 735 -28.64 0.42 10.16
CA CYS A 735 -29.88 0.11 9.45
C CYS A 735 -29.87 0.64 8.00
N ALA A 736 -30.20 -0.20 7.02
CA ALA A 736 -30.46 0.23 5.65
C ALA A 736 -31.96 0.51 5.42
N ILE A 737 -32.27 1.59 4.70
CA ILE A 737 -33.61 1.90 4.19
C ILE A 737 -33.64 1.46 2.72
N LEU A 738 -34.32 0.36 2.45
CA LEU A 738 -34.44 -0.20 1.10
C LEU A 738 -35.63 0.44 0.38
N TYR A 739 -35.37 0.94 -0.84
CA TYR A 739 -36.36 1.67 -1.61
C TYR A 739 -36.54 1.02 -3.00
N PRO A 740 -37.64 0.27 -3.24
CA PRO A 740 -37.81 -0.50 -4.48
C PRO A 740 -38.15 0.38 -5.71
N GLY A 741 -38.70 1.58 -5.48
CA GLY A 741 -39.12 2.53 -6.52
C GLY A 741 -37.97 3.21 -7.28
N ARG A 742 -38.31 4.01 -8.29
CA ARG A 742 -37.36 4.92 -8.94
C ARG A 742 -37.09 6.09 -7.99
N PRO A 743 -35.84 6.52 -7.77
CA PRO A 743 -35.52 7.57 -6.80
C PRO A 743 -35.89 8.96 -7.34
N GLU A 744 -37.17 9.23 -7.56
CA GLU A 744 -37.66 10.54 -8.01
C GLU A 744 -37.43 11.57 -6.90
N PRO A 745 -37.03 12.83 -7.22
CA PRO A 745 -36.58 13.81 -6.21
C PRO A 745 -37.58 14.03 -5.07
N ARG A 746 -38.87 14.12 -5.40
CA ARG A 746 -39.95 14.29 -4.42
C ARG A 746 -40.08 13.09 -3.49
N GLU A 747 -40.08 11.88 -4.02
CA GLU A 747 -40.20 10.63 -3.25
C GLU A 747 -39.00 10.41 -2.33
N ILE A 748 -37.81 10.86 -2.76
CA ILE A 748 -36.60 10.89 -1.92
C ILE A 748 -36.74 11.88 -0.76
N PHE A 749 -37.19 13.11 -1.01
CA PHE A 749 -37.43 14.08 0.09
C PHE A 749 -38.51 13.62 1.07
N GLU A 750 -39.63 13.08 0.57
CA GLU A 750 -40.70 12.50 1.41
C GLU A 750 -40.18 11.28 2.21
N THR A 751 -39.24 10.50 1.65
CA THR A 751 -38.60 9.38 2.36
C THR A 751 -37.57 9.84 3.39
N ILE A 752 -36.80 10.91 3.13
CA ILE A 752 -35.89 11.49 4.13
C ILE A 752 -36.68 12.05 5.32
N ALA A 753 -37.76 12.79 5.07
CA ALA A 753 -38.62 13.32 6.12
C ALA A 753 -39.26 12.21 6.98
N ARG A 754 -39.72 11.12 6.34
CA ARG A 754 -40.39 9.99 7.00
C ARG A 754 -39.44 9.06 7.76
N GLU A 755 -38.36 8.62 7.12
CA GLU A 755 -37.46 7.58 7.65
C GLU A 755 -36.29 8.14 8.48
N ARG A 756 -36.02 9.45 8.34
CA ARG A 756 -34.93 10.19 9.00
C ARG A 756 -33.55 9.50 8.89
N PRO A 757 -33.06 9.23 7.66
CA PRO A 757 -31.71 8.72 7.45
C PRO A 757 -30.66 9.68 8.03
N THR A 758 -29.54 9.13 8.49
CA THR A 758 -28.36 9.90 8.91
C THR A 758 -27.29 9.97 7.84
N VAL A 759 -27.27 9.01 6.91
CA VAL A 759 -26.34 8.98 5.77
C VAL A 759 -27.13 8.83 4.48
N PHE A 760 -26.94 9.76 3.55
CA PHE A 760 -27.54 9.73 2.22
C PHE A 760 -26.48 9.53 1.14
N TYR A 761 -26.59 8.42 0.39
CA TYR A 761 -25.75 8.13 -0.77
C TYR A 761 -26.47 8.54 -2.05
N GLY A 762 -26.01 9.63 -2.66
CA GLY A 762 -26.45 10.12 -3.96
C GLY A 762 -25.44 9.83 -5.07
N VAL A 763 -25.79 10.30 -6.27
CA VAL A 763 -24.87 10.50 -7.41
C VAL A 763 -25.02 11.95 -7.89
N PRO A 764 -24.05 12.54 -8.62
CA PRO A 764 -24.15 13.93 -9.08
C PRO A 764 -25.46 14.25 -9.80
N THR A 765 -25.93 13.38 -10.70
CA THR A 765 -27.23 13.54 -11.37
C THR A 765 -28.41 13.60 -10.37
N SER A 766 -28.41 12.82 -9.27
CA SER A 766 -29.51 12.89 -8.28
C SER A 766 -29.43 14.14 -7.42
N TYR A 767 -28.23 14.60 -7.04
CA TYR A 767 -28.07 15.87 -6.32
C TYR A 767 -28.53 17.08 -7.15
N ALA A 768 -28.26 17.07 -8.46
CA ALA A 768 -28.79 18.09 -9.37
C ALA A 768 -30.33 18.06 -9.45
N ALA A 769 -30.93 16.88 -9.54
CA ALA A 769 -32.39 16.73 -9.58
C ALA A 769 -33.07 17.15 -8.27
N LEU A 770 -32.48 16.83 -7.10
CA LEU A 770 -32.94 17.30 -5.79
C LEU A 770 -32.85 18.84 -5.65
N LEU A 771 -31.78 19.45 -6.17
CA LEU A 771 -31.63 20.91 -6.20
C LEU A 771 -32.63 21.62 -7.14
N ALA A 772 -33.16 20.91 -8.14
CA ALA A 772 -34.14 21.48 -9.07
C ALA A 772 -35.54 21.62 -8.45
N VAL A 773 -35.86 20.89 -7.37
CA VAL A 773 -37.18 20.98 -6.71
C VAL A 773 -37.32 22.33 -5.97
N PRO A 774 -38.34 23.15 -6.26
CA PRO A 774 -38.51 24.45 -5.61
C PRO A 774 -38.86 24.36 -4.10
N GLU A 775 -38.33 25.29 -3.30
CA GLU A 775 -38.49 25.34 -1.82
C GLU A 775 -39.94 25.30 -1.33
N ARG A 776 -40.88 25.78 -2.15
CA ARG A 776 -42.31 25.86 -1.83
C ARG A 776 -43.11 24.57 -2.07
N GLU A 777 -42.54 23.54 -2.71
CA GLU A 777 -43.30 22.38 -3.19
C GLU A 777 -43.32 21.19 -2.22
N VAL A 778 -42.31 21.08 -1.35
CA VAL A 778 -42.24 20.11 -0.24
C VAL A 778 -41.48 20.75 0.93
N PRO A 779 -41.90 20.60 2.21
CA PRO A 779 -41.07 21.01 3.34
C PRO A 779 -39.84 20.09 3.47
N PHE A 780 -38.66 20.60 3.06
CA PHE A 780 -37.41 19.85 2.98
C PHE A 780 -36.70 19.69 4.33
N ASP A 781 -37.23 18.87 5.24
CA ASP A 781 -36.51 18.52 6.48
C ASP A 781 -35.37 17.52 6.22
N LEU A 782 -34.18 18.06 5.97
CA LEU A 782 -32.92 17.30 5.88
C LEU A 782 -32.15 17.24 7.22
N SER A 783 -32.71 17.73 8.34
CA SER A 783 -32.00 17.85 9.64
C SER A 783 -31.47 16.54 10.23
N SER A 784 -31.96 15.40 9.73
CA SER A 784 -31.49 14.07 10.14
C SER A 784 -30.15 13.69 9.49
N LEU A 785 -29.80 14.27 8.34
CA LEU A 785 -28.59 13.93 7.59
C LEU A 785 -27.32 14.47 8.27
N ARG A 786 -26.44 13.54 8.66
CA ARG A 786 -25.06 13.80 9.08
C ARG A 786 -24.12 13.89 7.88
N LEU A 787 -24.35 13.07 6.85
CA LEU A 787 -23.47 12.93 5.67
C LEU A 787 -24.26 12.81 4.36
N CYS A 788 -23.76 13.47 3.32
CA CYS A 788 -24.12 13.25 1.92
C CYS A 788 -22.89 12.72 1.18
N ILE A 789 -23.00 11.57 0.50
CA ILE A 789 -21.87 10.89 -0.16
C ILE A 789 -22.19 10.70 -1.65
N SER A 790 -21.21 10.94 -2.51
CA SER A 790 -21.34 10.83 -3.97
C SER A 790 -20.23 9.96 -4.56
N ALA A 791 -20.58 9.17 -5.58
CA ALA A 791 -19.64 8.44 -6.40
C ALA A 791 -20.28 8.02 -7.73
N GLY A 792 -19.48 7.44 -8.63
CA GLY A 792 -19.95 6.77 -9.86
C GLY A 792 -20.16 7.67 -11.08
N GLU A 793 -20.26 8.99 -10.87
CA GLU A 793 -20.08 10.06 -11.85
C GLU A 793 -19.16 11.12 -11.22
N ALA A 794 -18.55 12.00 -12.01
CA ALA A 794 -17.71 13.07 -11.46
C ALA A 794 -18.58 14.21 -10.92
N LEU A 795 -18.35 14.66 -9.68
CA LEU A 795 -19.10 15.77 -9.10
C LEU A 795 -18.55 17.14 -9.58
N PRO A 796 -19.34 17.97 -10.30
CA PRO A 796 -18.91 19.32 -10.67
C PRO A 796 -18.81 20.22 -9.43
N GLY A 797 -17.74 21.01 -9.31
CA GLY A 797 -17.57 21.98 -8.22
C GLY A 797 -18.78 22.90 -7.99
N PRO A 798 -19.37 23.51 -9.05
CA PRO A 798 -20.58 24.33 -8.90
C PRO A 798 -21.80 23.57 -8.35
N LEU A 799 -21.87 22.25 -8.52
CA LEU A 799 -22.96 21.45 -7.97
C LEU A 799 -22.79 21.23 -6.47
N PHE A 800 -21.56 20.95 -6.01
CA PHE A 800 -21.20 20.91 -4.58
C PHE A 800 -21.56 22.24 -3.90
N GLU A 801 -21.15 23.37 -4.48
CA GLU A 801 -21.36 24.68 -3.86
C GLU A 801 -22.85 25.05 -3.75
N ARG A 802 -23.66 24.77 -4.78
CA ARG A 802 -25.12 24.98 -4.69
C ARG A 802 -25.78 24.08 -3.64
N TRP A 803 -25.31 22.85 -3.48
CA TRP A 803 -25.82 21.94 -2.44
C TRP A 803 -25.48 22.45 -1.03
N LYS A 804 -24.21 22.81 -0.81
CA LYS A 804 -23.72 23.36 0.46
C LYS A 804 -24.39 24.69 0.81
N ALA A 805 -24.59 25.57 -0.16
CA ALA A 805 -25.29 26.85 0.03
C ALA A 805 -26.78 26.68 0.36
N ARG A 806 -27.49 25.73 -0.26
CA ARG A 806 -28.93 25.52 -0.03
C ARG A 806 -29.25 24.73 1.24
N PHE A 807 -28.43 23.71 1.57
CA PHE A 807 -28.75 22.76 2.63
C PHE A 807 -27.74 22.75 3.80
N GLY A 808 -26.62 23.47 3.71
CA GLY A 808 -25.57 23.48 4.74
C GLY A 808 -24.74 22.19 4.82
N LEU A 809 -24.99 21.22 3.95
CA LEU A 809 -24.35 19.89 3.94
C LEU A 809 -23.23 19.83 2.89
N GLU A 810 -22.14 19.13 3.20
CA GLU A 810 -21.09 18.84 2.23
C GLU A 810 -21.42 17.56 1.45
N ILE A 811 -21.07 17.51 0.16
CA ILE A 811 -21.10 16.25 -0.60
C ILE A 811 -19.69 15.66 -0.59
N LEU A 812 -19.55 14.50 0.04
CA LEU A 812 -18.31 13.73 0.02
C LEU A 812 -18.23 12.94 -1.29
N ASP A 813 -17.69 13.57 -2.34
CA ASP A 813 -17.42 12.86 -3.60
C ASP A 813 -16.24 11.91 -3.46
N GLY A 814 -16.29 10.78 -4.14
CA GLY A 814 -15.21 9.80 -4.18
C GLY A 814 -15.22 8.94 -5.43
N ILE A 815 -14.07 8.37 -5.77
CA ILE A 815 -13.91 7.46 -6.91
C ILE A 815 -13.76 6.01 -6.45
N GLY A 816 -14.53 5.17 -7.12
CA GLY A 816 -14.52 3.71 -7.03
C GLY A 816 -14.97 3.11 -8.36
N SER A 817 -14.75 1.81 -8.52
CA SER A 817 -15.27 1.05 -9.66
C SER A 817 -15.68 -0.34 -9.20
N THR A 818 -16.41 -1.09 -10.05
CA THR A 818 -16.72 -2.50 -9.77
C THR A 818 -15.43 -3.30 -9.59
N GLU A 819 -14.38 -3.01 -10.36
CA GLU A 819 -13.08 -3.66 -10.27
C GLU A 819 -12.29 -3.29 -9.00
N LEU A 820 -12.55 -2.13 -8.39
CA LEU A 820 -12.03 -1.74 -7.08
C LEU A 820 -12.87 -2.27 -5.90
N GLY A 821 -14.01 -2.90 -6.14
CA GLY A 821 -14.96 -3.32 -5.10
C GLY A 821 -15.85 -2.19 -4.59
N TYR A 822 -15.26 -1.02 -4.28
CA TYR A 822 -15.95 0.18 -3.80
C TYR A 822 -15.12 1.47 -4.01
N ILE A 823 -15.41 2.52 -3.24
CA ILE A 823 -14.68 3.80 -3.18
C ILE A 823 -13.32 3.60 -2.50
N ALA A 824 -12.25 4.08 -3.13
CA ALA A 824 -10.86 4.00 -2.63
C ALA A 824 -10.21 5.37 -2.39
N ILE A 825 -10.76 6.44 -2.98
CA ILE A 825 -10.35 7.83 -2.78
C ILE A 825 -11.64 8.62 -2.53
N SER A 826 -11.68 9.45 -1.49
CA SER A 826 -12.88 10.19 -1.10
C SER A 826 -12.55 11.51 -0.40
N ASN A 827 -13.46 12.47 -0.52
CA ASN A 827 -13.49 13.66 0.32
C ASN A 827 -13.89 13.27 1.75
N PHE A 828 -13.23 13.86 2.75
CA PHE A 828 -13.52 13.61 4.16
C PHE A 828 -14.41 14.72 4.75
N PRO A 829 -15.25 14.41 5.77
CA PRO A 829 -16.06 15.41 6.47
C PRO A 829 -15.23 16.62 6.94
N GLY A 830 -15.67 17.85 6.62
CA GLY A 830 -14.98 19.08 6.98
C GLY A 830 -13.70 19.37 6.19
N ARG A 831 -13.34 18.50 5.24
CA ARG A 831 -12.16 18.63 4.36
C ARG A 831 -12.51 18.49 2.87
N ALA A 832 -13.80 18.45 2.53
CA ALA A 832 -14.25 18.26 1.16
C ALA A 832 -13.89 19.47 0.27
N ARG A 833 -13.36 19.20 -0.92
CA ARG A 833 -12.99 20.24 -1.91
C ARG A 833 -13.83 20.12 -3.18
N PRO A 834 -14.54 21.19 -3.60
CA PRO A 834 -15.38 21.19 -4.80
C PRO A 834 -14.61 20.74 -6.05
N GLY A 835 -15.20 19.85 -6.84
CA GLY A 835 -14.60 19.36 -8.10
C GLY A 835 -13.42 18.38 -7.94
N THR A 836 -13.12 17.95 -6.71
CA THR A 836 -12.14 16.88 -6.45
C THR A 836 -12.85 15.64 -5.92
N SER A 837 -12.24 14.47 -6.09
CA SER A 837 -12.68 13.22 -5.44
C SER A 837 -11.96 12.98 -4.10
N GLY A 838 -11.26 13.99 -3.56
CA GLY A 838 -10.64 13.98 -2.24
C GLY A 838 -9.29 13.25 -2.15
N GLU A 839 -9.05 12.62 -1.00
CA GLU A 839 -7.78 12.01 -0.59
C GLU A 839 -7.87 10.47 -0.65
N VAL A 840 -6.71 9.78 -0.72
CA VAL A 840 -6.69 8.30 -0.66
C VAL A 840 -7.16 7.83 0.70
N ILE A 841 -8.08 6.86 0.73
CA ILE A 841 -8.59 6.29 1.98
C ILE A 841 -7.50 5.42 2.62
N PRO A 842 -7.23 5.52 3.93
CA PRO A 842 -6.29 4.63 4.62
C PRO A 842 -6.58 3.15 4.33
N GLY A 843 -5.52 2.38 4.06
CA GLY A 843 -5.62 1.00 3.58
C GLY A 843 -5.64 0.84 2.05
N TYR A 844 -5.75 1.94 1.29
CA TYR A 844 -5.51 1.97 -0.15
C TYR A 844 -4.24 2.76 -0.49
N GLU A 845 -3.70 2.49 -1.68
CA GLU A 845 -2.71 3.33 -2.33
C GLU A 845 -3.20 3.73 -3.72
N ALA A 846 -2.91 4.95 -4.13
CA ALA A 846 -3.21 5.45 -5.46
C ALA A 846 -1.99 6.14 -6.07
N ARG A 847 -1.84 6.02 -7.39
CA ARG A 847 -0.79 6.71 -8.16
C ARG A 847 -1.33 7.16 -9.51
N VAL A 848 -0.81 8.28 -9.97
CA VAL A 848 -1.06 8.83 -11.32
C VAL A 848 0.16 8.55 -12.18
N THR A 849 -0.01 7.90 -13.33
CA THR A 849 1.10 7.42 -14.17
C THR A 849 1.07 7.93 -15.61
N SER A 850 2.24 8.08 -16.22
CA SER A 850 2.40 8.33 -17.65
C SER A 850 2.05 7.08 -18.46
N GLU A 851 2.00 7.24 -19.79
CA GLU A 851 2.11 6.12 -20.72
C GLU A 851 3.43 5.37 -20.41
N GLY A 852 3.32 4.08 -20.08
CA GLY A 852 4.45 3.26 -19.59
C GLY A 852 4.56 3.11 -18.05
N ASP A 853 3.50 3.38 -17.30
CA ASP A 853 3.35 3.07 -15.85
C ASP A 853 4.38 3.73 -14.91
N ARG A 854 4.97 4.85 -15.31
CA ARG A 854 5.86 5.67 -14.46
C ARG A 854 5.06 6.76 -13.74
N PRO A 855 5.31 7.06 -12.44
CA PRO A 855 4.68 8.20 -11.77
C PRO A 855 4.91 9.53 -12.51
N VAL A 856 3.89 10.39 -12.53
CA VAL A 856 3.98 11.78 -13.02
C VAL A 856 4.28 12.76 -11.87
N ALA A 857 4.66 14.00 -12.17
CA ALA A 857 4.86 15.01 -11.14
C ALA A 857 3.50 15.50 -10.55
N PRO A 858 3.48 16.04 -9.31
CA PRO A 858 2.25 16.59 -8.73
C PRO A 858 1.61 17.65 -9.63
N GLY A 859 0.29 17.54 -9.81
CA GLY A 859 -0.50 18.39 -10.72
C GLY A 859 -0.53 17.94 -12.19
N GLU A 860 0.37 17.05 -12.63
CA GLU A 860 0.31 16.52 -13.99
C GLU A 860 -0.83 15.51 -14.17
N VAL A 861 -1.41 15.48 -15.38
CA VAL A 861 -2.52 14.56 -15.70
C VAL A 861 -1.97 13.25 -16.26
N GLY A 862 -2.25 12.15 -15.58
CA GLY A 862 -1.90 10.77 -15.98
C GLY A 862 -3.06 9.80 -15.80
N ASP A 863 -2.78 8.51 -15.97
CA ASP A 863 -3.72 7.42 -15.74
C ASP A 863 -3.77 7.07 -14.24
N LEU A 864 -4.97 6.90 -13.68
CA LEU A 864 -5.13 6.45 -12.30
C LEU A 864 -4.91 4.94 -12.16
N GLN A 865 -4.07 4.56 -11.20
CA GLN A 865 -3.92 3.19 -10.73
C GLN A 865 -4.12 3.15 -9.21
N VAL A 866 -4.86 2.16 -8.73
CA VAL A 866 -5.17 1.97 -7.30
C VAL A 866 -4.82 0.56 -6.87
N ARG A 867 -4.25 0.40 -5.67
CA ARG A 867 -3.99 -0.87 -4.98
C ARG A 867 -4.76 -0.87 -3.65
N GLY A 868 -5.36 -2.00 -3.28
CA GLY A 868 -6.02 -2.16 -1.98
C GLY A 868 -6.77 -3.49 -1.83
N PRO A 869 -7.26 -3.83 -0.63
CA PRO A 869 -7.72 -5.21 -0.34
C PRO A 869 -9.08 -5.58 -0.93
N SER A 870 -9.89 -4.61 -1.35
CA SER A 870 -11.23 -4.80 -1.90
C SER A 870 -11.27 -5.11 -3.40
N THR A 871 -10.11 -5.06 -4.09
CA THR A 871 -10.05 -5.20 -5.55
C THR A 871 -10.55 -6.56 -5.99
N ALA A 872 -11.33 -6.59 -7.07
CA ALA A 872 -11.79 -7.83 -7.68
C ALA A 872 -10.62 -8.67 -8.22
N ALA A 873 -10.82 -9.99 -8.31
CA ALA A 873 -9.75 -10.91 -8.71
C ALA A 873 -9.51 -10.90 -10.24
N PHE A 874 -10.59 -10.93 -11.04
CA PHE A 874 -10.53 -10.97 -12.49
C PHE A 874 -11.89 -10.70 -13.16
N TYR A 875 -11.91 -10.57 -14.49
CA TYR A 875 -13.13 -10.72 -15.29
C TYR A 875 -13.31 -12.16 -15.76
N TRP A 876 -14.47 -12.75 -15.51
CA TRP A 876 -14.85 -14.09 -15.99
C TRP A 876 -14.75 -14.20 -17.51
N GLN A 877 -14.12 -15.26 -18.04
CA GLN A 877 -13.91 -15.54 -19.47
C GLN A 877 -13.27 -14.43 -20.34
N LYS A 878 -12.83 -13.28 -19.77
CA LYS A 878 -12.26 -12.13 -20.52
C LYS A 878 -10.77 -11.92 -20.16
N ARG A 879 -9.94 -12.97 -20.32
CA ARG A 879 -8.50 -13.03 -19.91
C ARG A 879 -7.64 -11.85 -20.40
N ALA A 880 -7.86 -11.35 -21.62
CA ALA A 880 -7.11 -10.22 -22.17
C ALA A 880 -7.45 -8.91 -21.44
N GLN A 881 -8.73 -8.70 -21.14
CA GLN A 881 -9.23 -7.57 -20.36
C GLN A 881 -8.74 -7.65 -18.92
N THR A 882 -8.72 -8.85 -18.32
CA THR A 882 -8.17 -9.06 -16.97
C THR A 882 -6.73 -8.57 -16.89
N LYS A 883 -5.85 -9.00 -17.80
CA LYS A 883 -4.44 -8.56 -17.84
C LYS A 883 -4.24 -7.07 -18.10
N ARG A 884 -5.22 -6.39 -18.72
CA ARG A 884 -5.16 -4.94 -18.98
C ARG A 884 -5.53 -4.10 -17.77
N THR A 885 -6.55 -4.55 -17.02
CA THR A 885 -7.07 -3.87 -15.83
C THR A 885 -6.29 -4.23 -14.57
N PHE A 886 -6.08 -5.51 -14.28
CA PHE A 886 -5.39 -6.00 -13.09
C PHE A 886 -3.91 -6.24 -13.43
N ARG A 887 -3.06 -5.25 -13.10
CA ARG A 887 -1.63 -5.20 -13.46
C ARG A 887 -0.77 -5.53 -12.24
N GLY A 888 -0.73 -6.82 -11.89
CA GLY A 888 -0.24 -7.24 -10.57
C GLY A 888 -1.22 -6.77 -9.51
N GLU A 889 -0.72 -6.11 -8.47
CA GLU A 889 -1.53 -5.57 -7.36
C GLU A 889 -2.26 -4.25 -7.71
N TRP A 890 -1.97 -3.65 -8.87
CA TRP A 890 -2.53 -2.37 -9.29
C TRP A 890 -3.71 -2.56 -10.24
N VAL A 891 -4.87 -1.99 -9.89
CA VAL A 891 -6.02 -1.85 -10.78
C VAL A 891 -5.89 -0.55 -11.57
N PHE A 892 -5.72 -0.69 -12.88
CA PHE A 892 -5.81 0.41 -13.85
C PHE A 892 -7.29 0.75 -14.07
N THR A 893 -7.76 1.89 -13.53
CA THR A 893 -9.18 2.26 -13.60
C THR A 893 -9.59 2.70 -15.02
N GLY A 894 -8.63 3.23 -15.78
CA GLY A 894 -8.84 3.85 -17.09
C GLY A 894 -9.37 5.28 -17.03
N ASP A 895 -9.42 5.87 -15.84
CA ASP A 895 -9.73 7.28 -15.62
C ASP A 895 -8.44 8.10 -15.58
N ARG A 896 -8.54 9.37 -15.99
CA ARG A 896 -7.42 10.32 -16.01
C ARG A 896 -7.53 11.23 -14.79
N TYR A 897 -6.43 11.35 -14.06
CA TYR A 897 -6.37 12.10 -12.81
C TYR A 897 -5.13 12.98 -12.76
N SER A 898 -5.18 14.00 -11.91
CA SER A 898 -4.00 14.68 -11.36
C SER A 898 -4.06 14.59 -9.84
N ALA A 899 -2.94 14.27 -9.20
CA ALA A 899 -2.79 14.35 -7.75
C ALA A 899 -2.05 15.65 -7.41
N SER A 900 -2.61 16.50 -6.55
CA SER A 900 -1.97 17.73 -6.08
C SER A 900 -0.85 17.42 -5.07
N ALA A 901 0.04 18.38 -4.85
CA ALA A 901 1.15 18.24 -3.89
C ALA A 901 0.67 18.06 -2.43
N ASP A 902 -0.57 18.46 -2.12
CA ASP A 902 -1.24 18.29 -0.83
C ASP A 902 -2.23 17.11 -0.81
N GLY A 903 -2.12 16.17 -1.76
CA GLY A 903 -2.75 14.85 -1.68
C GLY A 903 -4.17 14.71 -2.26
N TYR A 904 -4.73 15.75 -2.88
CA TYR A 904 -6.08 15.72 -3.47
C TYR A 904 -6.05 15.24 -4.92
N TYR A 905 -7.04 14.41 -5.27
CA TYR A 905 -7.21 13.81 -6.59
C TYR A 905 -8.33 14.50 -7.37
N THR A 906 -7.98 15.07 -8.52
CA THR A 906 -8.94 15.70 -9.44
C THR A 906 -9.14 14.83 -10.67
N HIS A 907 -10.39 14.50 -10.97
CA HIS A 907 -10.76 13.71 -12.14
C HIS A 907 -10.81 14.58 -13.41
N HIS A 908 -10.18 14.11 -14.48
CA HIS A 908 -10.12 14.77 -15.79
C HIS A 908 -10.89 14.04 -16.88
N GLY A 909 -11.68 13.03 -16.53
CA GLY A 909 -12.47 12.22 -17.48
C GLY A 909 -11.85 10.85 -17.78
N ARG A 910 -12.53 10.10 -18.65
CA ARG A 910 -12.07 8.80 -19.14
C ARG A 910 -10.90 8.94 -20.11
N SER A 911 -9.95 8.01 -20.06
CA SER A 911 -8.82 7.97 -21.01
C SER A 911 -9.27 7.88 -22.47
N ASP A 912 -10.43 7.25 -22.72
CA ASP A 912 -11.06 7.12 -24.03
C ASP A 912 -12.06 8.23 -24.40
N ASP A 913 -12.32 9.18 -23.50
CA ASP A 913 -13.12 10.40 -23.79
C ASP A 913 -12.27 11.68 -23.93
N LEU A 914 -10.98 11.68 -23.55
CA LEU A 914 -10.10 12.84 -23.72
C LEU A 914 -9.97 13.24 -25.20
N LEU A 915 -10.05 14.55 -25.46
CA LEU A 915 -9.95 15.11 -26.82
C LEU A 915 -8.51 15.55 -27.06
N LYS A 916 -7.95 15.27 -28.25
CA LYS A 916 -6.63 15.77 -28.64
C LYS A 916 -6.78 16.94 -29.62
N VAL A 917 -7.00 18.13 -29.07
CA VAL A 917 -7.27 19.35 -29.85
C VAL A 917 -5.96 20.09 -30.11
N GLY A 918 -5.54 20.20 -31.38
CA GLY A 918 -4.28 20.86 -31.74
C GLY A 918 -3.03 20.21 -31.12
N GLY A 919 -3.09 18.90 -30.86
CA GLY A 919 -2.01 18.15 -30.19
C GLY A 919 -2.08 18.16 -28.65
N ILE A 920 -2.86 19.06 -28.05
CA ILE A 920 -3.03 19.20 -26.60
C ILE A 920 -4.19 18.32 -26.12
N TRP A 921 -4.02 17.64 -24.98
CA TRP A 921 -5.10 16.93 -24.31
C TRP A 921 -6.08 17.92 -23.66
N VAL A 922 -7.35 17.79 -24.00
CA VAL A 922 -8.46 18.59 -23.50
C VAL A 922 -9.46 17.67 -22.83
N SER A 923 -9.77 17.94 -21.56
CA SER A 923 -10.85 17.25 -20.86
C SER A 923 -12.21 17.76 -21.34
N PRO A 924 -13.14 16.88 -21.74
CA PRO A 924 -14.54 17.26 -21.90
C PRO A 924 -15.14 17.81 -20.60
N LEU A 925 -14.74 17.25 -19.44
CA LEU A 925 -15.33 17.56 -18.14
C LEU A 925 -15.03 18.98 -17.67
N GLU A 926 -13.86 19.53 -18.02
CA GLU A 926 -13.51 20.93 -17.75
C GLU A 926 -14.46 21.90 -18.50
N ILE A 927 -14.81 21.56 -19.74
CA ILE A 927 -15.73 22.32 -20.58
C ILE A 927 -17.18 22.14 -20.10
N GLU A 928 -17.57 20.91 -19.74
CA GLU A 928 -18.86 20.59 -19.13
C GLU A 928 -19.05 21.39 -17.82
N THR A 929 -18.03 21.46 -16.97
CA THR A 929 -18.05 22.22 -15.71
C THR A 929 -18.22 23.72 -15.96
N ALA A 930 -17.46 24.30 -16.90
CA ALA A 930 -17.61 25.72 -17.25
C ALA A 930 -18.99 26.05 -17.86
N LEU A 931 -19.61 25.12 -18.60
CA LEU A 931 -20.98 25.31 -19.11
C LEU A 931 -22.04 25.23 -18.00
N LEU A 932 -21.85 24.36 -17.00
CA LEU A 932 -22.78 24.17 -15.87
C LEU A 932 -22.86 25.37 -14.91
N GLU A 933 -21.89 26.29 -14.96
CA GLU A 933 -21.94 27.59 -14.26
C GLU A 933 -22.96 28.56 -14.88
N HIS A 934 -23.41 28.33 -16.13
CA HIS A 934 -24.34 29.25 -16.80
C HIS A 934 -25.79 29.03 -16.35
N ASP A 935 -26.52 30.11 -16.06
CA ASP A 935 -27.89 30.02 -15.52
C ASP A 935 -28.86 29.26 -16.43
N ALA A 936 -28.73 29.41 -17.74
CA ALA A 936 -29.57 28.68 -18.70
C ALA A 936 -29.33 27.16 -18.73
N VAL A 937 -28.17 26.64 -18.29
CA VAL A 937 -27.77 25.23 -18.48
C VAL A 937 -28.21 24.35 -17.30
N LEU A 938 -28.92 23.26 -17.59
CA LEU A 938 -29.30 22.22 -16.63
C LEU A 938 -28.26 21.10 -16.58
N GLU A 939 -28.00 20.49 -17.74
CA GLU A 939 -27.00 19.45 -17.97
C GLU A 939 -26.29 19.72 -19.29
N CYS A 940 -25.06 19.23 -19.44
CA CYS A 940 -24.41 19.18 -20.74
C CYS A 940 -23.43 18.01 -20.85
N ALA A 941 -23.09 17.66 -22.09
CA ALA A 941 -22.10 16.66 -22.44
C ALA A 941 -21.21 17.17 -23.58
N VAL A 942 -19.90 17.02 -23.45
CA VAL A 942 -18.93 17.42 -24.46
C VAL A 942 -18.31 16.18 -25.10
N VAL A 943 -18.15 16.22 -26.41
CA VAL A 943 -17.49 15.18 -27.20
C VAL A 943 -16.59 15.80 -28.27
N GLY A 944 -15.64 15.01 -28.77
CA GLY A 944 -14.88 15.37 -29.96
C GLY A 944 -15.75 15.25 -31.20
N ARG A 945 -15.70 16.28 -32.05
CA ARG A 945 -16.26 16.27 -33.40
C ARG A 945 -15.20 16.78 -34.36
N GLU A 946 -14.99 16.05 -35.44
CA GLU A 946 -14.12 16.49 -36.53
C GLU A 946 -14.80 17.63 -37.32
N ASP A 947 -14.01 18.61 -37.73
CA ASP A 947 -14.45 19.64 -38.67
C ASP A 947 -14.18 19.24 -40.13
N ALA A 948 -14.32 20.19 -41.06
CA ALA A 948 -14.09 19.97 -42.48
C ALA A 948 -12.64 19.55 -42.82
N ASP A 949 -11.68 19.84 -41.95
CA ASP A 949 -10.25 19.51 -42.11
C ASP A 949 -9.86 18.22 -41.36
N ALA A 950 -10.85 17.44 -40.89
CA ALA A 950 -10.70 16.26 -40.03
C ALA A 950 -9.99 16.55 -38.68
N LEU A 951 -10.02 17.80 -38.20
CA LEU A 951 -9.44 18.17 -36.91
C LEU A 951 -10.48 18.01 -35.80
N THR A 952 -10.18 17.15 -34.81
CA THR A 952 -11.01 17.02 -33.61
C THR A 952 -11.09 18.34 -32.84
N LYS A 953 -12.30 18.88 -32.69
CA LYS A 953 -12.61 20.06 -31.87
C LYS A 953 -13.78 19.74 -30.92
N PRO A 954 -13.95 20.43 -29.78
CA PRO A 954 -15.02 20.10 -28.84
C PRO A 954 -16.39 20.52 -29.39
N ALA A 955 -17.40 19.67 -29.21
CA ALA A 955 -18.82 19.94 -29.44
C ALA A 955 -19.59 19.67 -28.15
N ALA A 956 -20.44 20.62 -27.74
CA ALA A 956 -21.27 20.48 -26.54
C ALA A 956 -22.73 20.22 -26.91
N TYR A 957 -23.34 19.25 -26.22
CA TYR A 957 -24.77 18.96 -26.25
C TYR A 957 -25.36 19.44 -24.92
N VAL A 958 -26.37 20.32 -24.98
CA VAL A 958 -26.84 21.10 -23.83
C VAL A 958 -28.33 20.88 -23.60
N VAL A 959 -28.70 20.56 -22.36
CA VAL A 959 -30.07 20.58 -21.84
C VAL A 959 -30.26 21.88 -21.05
N LEU A 960 -31.36 22.60 -21.28
CA LEU A 960 -31.64 23.89 -20.65
C LEU A 960 -32.48 23.73 -19.38
N LYS A 961 -32.30 24.62 -18.39
CA LYS A 961 -33.14 24.64 -17.16
C LYS A 961 -34.58 25.04 -17.50
N ASN A 962 -34.70 26.16 -18.21
CA ASN A 962 -35.94 26.75 -18.72
C ASN A 962 -35.55 27.65 -19.91
N GLY A 963 -36.35 27.68 -20.98
CA GLY A 963 -36.18 28.61 -22.10
C GLY A 963 -36.11 27.97 -23.49
N ALA A 964 -36.11 28.81 -24.53
CA ALA A 964 -36.08 28.39 -25.91
C ALA A 964 -34.63 28.26 -26.43
N ALA A 965 -34.32 27.12 -27.06
CA ALA A 965 -33.07 26.92 -27.79
C ALA A 965 -32.93 27.92 -28.96
N GLY A 966 -31.75 28.53 -29.13
CA GLY A 966 -31.56 29.49 -30.23
C GLY A 966 -30.10 29.89 -30.51
N PRO A 967 -29.79 30.44 -31.71
CA PRO A 967 -28.43 30.80 -32.11
C PRO A 967 -27.75 31.88 -31.26
N ALA A 968 -28.55 32.78 -30.65
CA ALA A 968 -28.06 33.80 -29.72
C ALA A 968 -27.47 33.15 -28.46
N LEU A 969 -28.26 32.33 -27.77
CA LEU A 969 -27.82 31.58 -26.57
C LEU A 969 -26.65 30.62 -26.89
N ALA A 970 -26.64 29.99 -28.07
CA ALA A 970 -25.49 29.19 -28.51
C ALA A 970 -24.20 30.03 -28.67
N THR A 971 -24.32 31.32 -28.99
CA THR A 971 -23.17 32.24 -29.12
C THR A 971 -22.72 32.77 -27.77
N GLU A 972 -23.67 33.11 -26.90
CA GLU A 972 -23.47 33.46 -25.49
C GLU A 972 -22.71 32.36 -24.74
N LEU A 973 -23.18 31.11 -24.80
CA LEU A 973 -22.52 29.96 -24.17
C LEU A 973 -21.09 29.71 -24.69
N ARG A 974 -20.83 29.96 -25.99
CA ARG A 974 -19.47 29.90 -26.54
C ARG A 974 -18.57 31.00 -25.99
N GLY A 975 -19.08 32.22 -25.86
CA GLY A 975 -18.37 33.34 -25.23
C GLY A 975 -18.05 33.04 -23.78
N PHE A 976 -19.05 32.64 -23.00
CA PHE A 976 -18.96 32.33 -21.58
C PHE A 976 -17.86 31.30 -21.24
N VAL A 977 -17.69 30.26 -22.07
CA VAL A 977 -16.59 29.29 -21.93
C VAL A 977 -15.25 29.87 -22.40
N LYS A 978 -15.23 30.64 -23.50
CA LYS A 978 -14.02 31.26 -24.04
C LYS A 978 -13.39 32.29 -23.09
N ASP A 979 -14.20 32.93 -22.25
CA ASP A 979 -13.75 33.89 -21.25
C ASP A 979 -13.20 33.23 -19.97
N ARG A 980 -13.47 31.93 -19.78
CA ARG A 980 -13.02 31.13 -18.61
C ARG A 980 -11.88 30.16 -18.91
N LEU A 981 -11.93 29.52 -20.08
CA LEU A 981 -11.02 28.45 -20.47
C LEU A 981 -10.14 28.87 -21.65
N ALA A 982 -8.98 28.22 -21.79
CA ALA A 982 -8.05 28.53 -22.88
C ALA A 982 -8.70 28.41 -24.28
N PRO A 983 -8.32 29.24 -25.28
CA PRO A 983 -9.04 29.35 -26.57
C PRO A 983 -9.16 28.08 -27.42
N TYR A 984 -8.38 27.03 -27.12
CA TYR A 984 -8.50 25.73 -27.77
C TYR A 984 -9.57 24.83 -27.12
N LYS A 985 -10.02 25.13 -25.90
CA LYS A 985 -11.00 24.33 -25.14
C LYS A 985 -12.46 24.70 -25.41
N TYR A 986 -12.79 25.92 -25.83
CA TYR A 986 -14.20 26.30 -26.01
C TYR A 986 -14.91 25.45 -27.11
N PRO A 987 -16.18 25.06 -26.92
CA PRO A 987 -16.90 24.24 -27.89
C PRO A 987 -17.16 25.00 -29.18
N ARG A 988 -16.83 24.40 -30.33
CA ARG A 988 -17.09 25.00 -31.65
C ARG A 988 -18.56 24.89 -32.05
N TRP A 989 -19.25 23.86 -31.56
CA TRP A 989 -20.69 23.64 -31.73
C TRP A 989 -21.38 23.56 -30.37
N ILE A 990 -22.54 24.20 -30.26
CA ILE A 990 -23.51 24.02 -29.18
C ILE A 990 -24.77 23.47 -29.85
N GLU A 991 -25.17 22.25 -29.49
CA GLU A 991 -26.37 21.59 -29.97
C GLU A 991 -27.34 21.44 -28.77
N PHE A 992 -28.56 21.95 -28.87
CA PHE A 992 -29.54 21.83 -27.80
C PHE A 992 -30.32 20.53 -27.92
N VAL A 993 -30.47 19.79 -26.82
CA VAL A 993 -31.16 18.49 -26.76
C VAL A 993 -32.15 18.47 -25.60
N ALA A 994 -33.24 17.70 -25.74
CA ALA A 994 -34.23 17.54 -24.69
C ALA A 994 -33.69 16.72 -23.50
N GLU A 995 -32.88 15.71 -23.78
CA GLU A 995 -32.22 14.85 -22.80
C GLU A 995 -30.85 14.37 -23.31
N LEU A 996 -29.98 13.96 -22.40
CA LEU A 996 -28.70 13.32 -22.73
C LEU A 996 -28.87 11.79 -22.81
N PRO A 997 -28.28 11.11 -23.82
CA PRO A 997 -28.43 9.67 -23.96
C PRO A 997 -27.69 8.94 -22.84
N ARG A 998 -28.42 8.18 -22.02
CA ARG A 998 -27.89 7.45 -20.86
C ARG A 998 -28.13 5.94 -20.99
N THR A 999 -27.32 5.15 -20.28
CA THR A 999 -27.53 3.70 -20.11
C THR A 999 -28.72 3.42 -19.19
N SER A 1000 -29.14 2.15 -19.09
CA SER A 1000 -30.03 1.66 -18.03
C SER A 1000 -29.47 1.86 -16.61
N THR A 1001 -28.21 2.28 -16.46
CA THR A 1001 -27.54 2.57 -15.19
C THR A 1001 -27.37 4.08 -14.94
N GLY A 1002 -28.02 4.93 -15.74
CA GLY A 1002 -27.92 6.39 -15.67
C GLY A 1002 -26.66 6.99 -16.28
N LYS A 1003 -25.61 6.20 -16.54
CA LYS A 1003 -24.34 6.68 -17.10
C LYS A 1003 -24.49 7.21 -18.53
N LEU A 1004 -23.90 8.38 -18.80
CA LEU A 1004 -23.87 9.05 -20.11
C LEU A 1004 -23.22 8.20 -21.21
N GLN A 1005 -23.86 8.11 -22.38
CA GLN A 1005 -23.41 7.36 -23.55
C GLN A 1005 -22.80 8.29 -24.61
N ARG A 1006 -21.63 8.88 -24.32
CA ARG A 1006 -20.94 9.84 -25.23
C ARG A 1006 -20.72 9.31 -26.66
N TYR A 1007 -20.58 8.00 -26.86
CA TYR A 1007 -20.46 7.41 -28.20
C TYR A 1007 -21.70 7.65 -29.10
N LYS A 1008 -22.91 7.73 -28.52
CA LYS A 1008 -24.12 8.07 -29.29
C LYS A 1008 -24.09 9.54 -29.75
N LEU A 1009 -23.63 10.45 -28.91
CA LEU A 1009 -23.43 11.86 -29.27
C LEU A 1009 -22.38 12.02 -30.38
N ARG A 1010 -21.25 11.31 -30.27
CA ARG A 1010 -20.22 11.23 -31.32
C ARG A 1010 -20.80 10.77 -32.67
N ALA A 1011 -21.66 9.75 -32.68
CA ALA A 1011 -22.32 9.26 -33.88
C ALA A 1011 -23.27 10.29 -34.53
N VAL A 1012 -24.06 11.02 -33.73
CA VAL A 1012 -24.95 12.08 -34.23
C VAL A 1012 -24.16 13.23 -34.87
N GLY A 1013 -23.01 13.60 -34.30
CA GLY A 1013 -22.13 14.64 -34.86
C GLY A 1013 -21.56 14.32 -36.25
N GLY A 1014 -21.38 13.03 -36.57
CA GLY A 1014 -20.78 12.57 -37.83
C GLY A 1014 -21.76 12.44 -39.01
N GLN A 1015 -23.08 12.45 -38.79
CA GLN A 1015 -24.05 12.19 -39.87
C GLN A 1015 -24.55 13.43 -40.63
N ARG A 1016 -24.25 14.65 -40.15
CA ARG A 1016 -24.59 15.91 -40.86
C ARG A 1016 -23.44 16.37 -41.77
N ARG A 1017 -23.34 15.78 -42.96
CA ARG A 1017 -22.60 16.35 -44.09
C ARG A 1017 -23.45 17.48 -44.70
N PRO A 1018 -22.90 18.67 -45.03
CA PRO A 1018 -23.69 19.72 -45.67
C PRO A 1018 -24.19 19.25 -47.06
N PRO A 1019 -25.37 19.69 -47.52
CA PRO A 1019 -25.80 19.44 -48.89
C PRO A 1019 -24.78 20.05 -49.86
N ALA A 1020 -24.49 19.35 -50.95
CA ALA A 1020 -23.61 19.88 -51.99
C ALA A 1020 -24.21 21.19 -52.55
N PRO A 1021 -23.40 22.24 -52.79
CA PRO A 1021 -23.90 23.45 -53.43
C PRO A 1021 -24.41 23.09 -54.83
N GLY A 1022 -25.60 23.57 -55.17
CA GLY A 1022 -26.21 23.31 -56.48
C GLY A 1022 -25.37 23.88 -57.61
N GLY A 1023 -25.20 23.08 -58.67
CA GLY A 1023 -24.80 23.59 -59.98
C GLY A 1023 -26.06 23.89 -60.80
N ASP A 1024 -26.19 25.12 -61.28
CA ASP A 1024 -27.12 25.47 -62.34
C ASP A 1024 -26.63 24.90 -63.70
N ALA A 1025 -27.59 24.64 -64.59
CA ALA A 1025 -27.47 24.11 -65.98
C ALA A 1025 -27.18 22.61 -66.12
#